data_AF-A0ABD7MS95-F1
#
_entry.id   AF-A0ABD7MS95-F1
#
_cell.length_a   1.000
_cell.length_b   1.000
_cell.length_c   1.000
_cell.angle_alpha   90.00
_cell.angle_beta   90.00
_cell.angle_gamma   90.00
#
_symmetry.space_group_name_H-M   'P 1'
#
loop_
_entity.id
_entity.type
_entity.pdbx_description
1 polymer ?
#
loop_
_entity_poly.entity_id
_entity_poly.type
_entity_poly.pdbx_seq_one_letter_code
_entity_poly.pdbx_strand_id
1 'polypeptide(L)'
;MLGWHDTRPLTQLLPEKEAKAFAKHFGYRCAEDLLMHLPRAYAAHGSGLSAGHAQEGDIITCIGEIVSATERRDRNGNLIYTIAISDGTATTSATFFRANWISKVLTTGARGMFTGKLKFFRDKPQLQHPDFFLFPDPGAKTRGSGGLQALSTTGELDDVTHIINSLTYIPVYPAKKAMPTWRILGAIHEILGKTPPIVDPLGDFVPDDMPTLDQALRGVHETDCERAEPYLNRLKYDEALSIALVMALRRADMKRRQAFPMPTSHTGLRATLLKALPFTLTEGQQQVAQEIAEDLGKNTPMSRLLQGEVGSGKTIVSLIAMLQVIDAHKQCALLAPTEVLATQHAHSIRATLAAADIQLTVVLLTGSLPTAERKKALLDIMSGDADIIIGTHALIQDTVNFYDLGLCVVDEQHRFGVEQRDYLRAKGNTELTPHLLVMTATPIPRTIAMTAFGDLSVSTLRQLPGGRRPIKTFVVSSDNPTWGERMWKRIREEVERGQQIYVVCPRVKNHGGVEETTTALQHGIFNDLRVEMLHGSMHPEDKETIMAAFAAGTIDILVATTVIEVGIDVPNATVMLIREAENFGVSQLHQLRGRVGRGGKESICFLHTTAEPDTPARERIHKVAATTDGFALAEIDLEYRQEGDILGAQQSGASHKRISFIKDKELIQRANHDAATIVQHNPEAARSMVSDIDDRSQDYLDKT
;
A
#
# COMPACT_ATOMS: atom_id res chain seq x y z
N MET A 1 21.25 -1.73 -7.19
CA MET A 1 20.94 -1.02 -5.92
C MET A 1 21.81 0.23 -5.79
N LEU A 2 21.25 1.44 -5.80
CA LEU A 2 22.03 2.70 -5.80
C LEU A 2 23.11 2.76 -6.92
N GLY A 3 22.81 2.24 -8.11
CA GLY A 3 23.76 2.17 -9.23
C GLY A 3 24.73 0.98 -9.19
N TRP A 4 24.78 0.21 -8.09
CA TRP A 4 25.50 -1.07 -8.08
C TRP A 4 24.72 -2.13 -8.84
N HIS A 5 25.37 -2.72 -9.85
CA HIS A 5 24.84 -3.80 -10.66
C HIS A 5 25.87 -4.89 -10.87
N ASP A 6 25.47 -6.13 -10.61
CA ASP A 6 26.26 -7.31 -10.97
C ASP A 6 25.52 -8.15 -12.02
N THR A 7 25.67 -7.72 -13.27
CA THR A 7 25.00 -8.30 -14.44
C THR A 7 25.68 -9.57 -14.97
N ARG A 8 26.73 -10.05 -14.29
CA ARG A 8 27.42 -11.30 -14.67
C ARG A 8 26.40 -12.44 -14.71
N PRO A 9 26.20 -13.11 -15.86
CA PRO A 9 25.22 -14.19 -15.97
C PRO A 9 25.54 -15.35 -15.02
N LEU A 10 24.51 -15.92 -14.39
CA LEU A 10 24.69 -17.09 -13.52
C LEU A 10 25.34 -18.28 -14.24
N THR A 11 25.16 -18.39 -15.56
CA THR A 11 25.80 -19.43 -16.39
C THR A 11 27.31 -19.29 -16.50
N GLN A 12 27.88 -18.11 -16.21
CA GLN A 12 29.32 -17.89 -16.17
C GLN A 12 29.92 -18.14 -14.77
N LEU A 13 29.10 -18.02 -13.72
CA LEU A 13 29.54 -18.06 -12.33
C LEU A 13 29.32 -19.41 -11.66
N LEU A 14 28.27 -20.13 -12.09
CA LEU A 14 27.83 -21.40 -11.55
C LEU A 14 27.76 -22.47 -12.66
N PRO A 15 27.77 -23.76 -12.30
CA PRO A 15 27.52 -24.85 -13.25
C PRO A 15 26.20 -24.66 -14.02
N GLU A 16 26.19 -25.02 -15.31
CA GLU A 16 25.04 -24.77 -16.22
C GLU A 16 23.71 -25.34 -15.68
N LYS A 17 23.77 -26.50 -15.01
CA LYS A 17 22.61 -27.15 -14.40
C LYS A 17 22.05 -26.36 -13.21
N GLU A 18 22.91 -25.72 -12.43
CA GLU A 18 22.51 -24.85 -11.30
C GLU A 18 21.90 -23.55 -11.82
N ALA A 19 22.59 -22.87 -12.75
CA ALA A 19 22.11 -21.63 -13.34
C ALA A 19 20.71 -21.79 -13.98
N LYS A 20 20.47 -22.89 -14.71
CA LYS A 20 19.14 -23.21 -15.27
C LYS A 20 18.09 -23.46 -14.18
N ALA A 21 18.47 -24.02 -13.04
CA ALA A 21 17.55 -24.28 -11.93
C ALA A 21 17.11 -22.97 -11.25
N PHE A 22 18.04 -22.04 -11.02
CA PHE A 22 17.71 -20.70 -10.50
C PHE A 22 16.79 -19.92 -11.45
N ALA A 23 17.11 -19.90 -12.75
CA ALA A 23 16.27 -19.24 -13.75
C ALA A 23 14.86 -19.85 -13.83
N LYS A 24 14.74 -21.19 -13.77
CA LYS A 24 13.44 -21.88 -13.82
C LYS A 24 12.59 -21.67 -12.57
N HIS A 25 13.20 -21.74 -11.38
CA HIS A 25 12.47 -21.77 -10.13
C HIS A 25 12.26 -20.38 -9.52
N PHE A 26 13.21 -19.47 -9.68
CA PHE A 26 13.14 -18.12 -9.09
C PHE A 26 13.13 -17.00 -10.12
N GLY A 27 13.46 -17.28 -11.38
CA GLY A 27 13.57 -16.27 -12.44
C GLY A 27 14.92 -15.55 -12.47
N TYR A 28 15.85 -15.89 -11.56
CA TYR A 28 17.15 -15.25 -11.42
C TYR A 28 18.08 -15.58 -12.60
N ARG A 29 18.74 -14.56 -13.16
CA ARG A 29 19.59 -14.67 -14.36
C ARG A 29 21.00 -14.13 -14.15
N CYS A 30 21.19 -13.18 -13.25
CA CYS A 30 22.50 -12.61 -12.92
C CYS A 30 22.93 -12.84 -11.47
N ALA A 31 24.18 -12.49 -11.15
CA ALA A 31 24.72 -12.56 -9.81
C ALA A 31 23.94 -11.70 -8.81
N GLU A 32 23.59 -10.46 -9.18
CA GLU A 32 22.79 -9.56 -8.34
C GLU A 32 21.47 -10.21 -7.91
N ASP A 33 20.72 -10.84 -8.83
CA ASP A 33 19.46 -11.51 -8.52
C ASP A 33 19.60 -12.56 -7.40
N LEU A 34 20.71 -13.32 -7.42
CA LEU A 34 20.97 -14.39 -6.46
C LEU A 34 21.55 -13.87 -5.15
N LEU A 35 22.46 -12.89 -5.19
CA LEU A 35 22.98 -12.23 -3.99
C LEU A 35 21.89 -11.41 -3.26
N MET A 36 20.82 -11.03 -3.96
CA MET A 36 19.67 -10.36 -3.35
C MET A 36 18.61 -11.33 -2.83
N HIS A 37 18.85 -12.64 -2.92
CA HIS A 37 18.01 -13.66 -2.33
C HIS A 37 18.31 -13.81 -0.83
N LEU A 38 17.74 -12.90 -0.02
CA LEU A 38 18.07 -12.78 1.40
C LEU A 38 17.57 -13.95 2.27
N PRO A 39 18.27 -14.30 3.36
CA PRO A 39 17.77 -15.26 4.35
C PRO A 39 16.50 -14.75 5.06
N ARG A 40 15.58 -15.67 5.37
CA ARG A 40 14.40 -15.41 6.22
C ARG A 40 14.69 -15.55 7.71
N ALA A 41 15.72 -16.31 8.07
CA ALA A 41 16.11 -16.59 9.44
C ALA A 41 17.58 -17.04 9.51
N TYR A 42 18.16 -17.05 10.71
CA TYR A 42 19.49 -17.57 10.99
C TYR A 42 19.38 -18.61 12.09
N ALA A 43 20.03 -19.76 11.91
CA ALA A 43 20.04 -20.85 12.89
C ALA A 43 21.45 -20.99 13.48
N ALA A 44 21.59 -20.89 14.80
CA ALA A 44 22.87 -21.13 15.45
C ALA A 44 23.24 -22.61 15.41
N HIS A 45 24.54 -22.92 15.44
CA HIS A 45 25.00 -24.30 15.66
C HIS A 45 24.44 -24.85 16.98
N GLY A 46 23.48 -25.78 16.87
CA GLY A 46 22.90 -26.47 18.03
C GLY A 46 21.63 -25.87 18.62
N SER A 47 21.01 -24.85 18.00
CA SER A 47 19.66 -24.38 18.35
C SER A 47 18.74 -24.45 17.14
N GLY A 48 17.64 -25.18 17.24
CA GLY A 48 16.71 -25.37 16.14
C GLY A 48 15.75 -24.20 16.00
N LEU A 49 15.24 -24.02 14.78
CA LEU A 49 14.11 -23.14 14.53
C LEU A 49 12.87 -23.75 15.18
N SER A 50 12.45 -23.18 16.31
CA SER A 50 11.21 -23.54 16.99
C SER A 50 10.03 -23.43 16.02
N ALA A 51 9.24 -24.50 15.92
CA ALA A 51 8.08 -24.62 15.02
C ALA A 51 6.88 -23.70 15.39
N GLY A 52 7.06 -22.74 16.31
CA GLY A 52 5.99 -21.97 16.95
C GLY A 52 5.16 -21.06 16.03
N HIS A 53 5.59 -20.82 14.79
CA HIS A 53 4.89 -19.96 13.83
C HIS A 53 4.63 -20.60 12.45
N ALA A 54 4.95 -21.88 12.26
CA ALA A 54 4.79 -22.56 10.98
C ALA A 54 3.38 -23.14 10.82
N GLN A 55 2.73 -22.90 9.68
CA GLN A 55 1.42 -23.45 9.35
C GLN A 55 1.56 -24.82 8.66
N GLU A 56 0.50 -25.64 8.71
CA GLU A 56 0.49 -26.93 8.03
C GLU A 56 0.69 -26.74 6.51
N GLY A 57 1.68 -27.44 5.95
CA GLY A 57 2.07 -27.32 4.54
C GLY A 57 3.34 -26.52 4.28
N ASP A 58 3.83 -25.74 5.26
CA ASP A 58 5.08 -24.98 5.16
C ASP A 58 6.29 -25.90 5.05
N ILE A 59 7.30 -25.46 4.29
CA ILE A 59 8.60 -26.12 4.26
C ILE A 59 9.44 -25.56 5.40
N ILE A 60 9.67 -26.39 6.43
CA ILE A 60 10.50 -26.04 7.58
C ILE A 60 11.82 -26.79 7.53
N THR A 61 12.85 -26.17 8.10
CA THR A 61 14.19 -26.72 8.22
C THR A 61 14.52 -26.84 9.70
N CYS A 62 14.79 -28.07 10.16
CA CYS A 62 15.19 -28.38 11.53
C CYS A 62 16.66 -28.81 11.53
N ILE A 63 17.46 -28.29 12.46
CA ILE A 63 18.86 -28.68 12.66
C ILE A 63 18.95 -29.30 14.05
N GLY A 64 19.48 -30.52 14.13
CA GLY A 64 19.52 -31.21 15.42
C GLY A 64 20.16 -32.59 15.37
N GLU A 65 20.24 -33.21 16.54
CA GLU A 65 20.72 -34.58 16.72
C GLU A 65 19.54 -35.55 16.70
N ILE A 66 19.74 -36.72 16.08
CA ILE A 66 18.77 -37.81 16.14
C ILE A 66 18.85 -38.46 17.52
N VAL A 67 17.87 -38.16 18.37
CA VAL A 67 17.79 -38.70 19.75
C VAL A 67 17.08 -40.05 19.80
N SER A 68 16.22 -40.36 18.83
CA SER A 68 15.66 -41.70 18.70
C SER A 68 15.32 -42.02 17.25
N ALA A 69 15.39 -43.30 16.91
CA ALA A 69 14.98 -43.82 15.63
C ALA A 69 14.17 -45.09 15.83
N THR A 70 12.99 -45.15 15.22
CA THR A 70 12.05 -46.26 15.36
C THR A 70 11.65 -46.80 14.00
N GLU A 71 11.69 -48.12 13.88
CA GLU A 71 11.28 -48.85 12.68
C GLU A 71 9.95 -49.56 12.97
N ARG A 72 8.94 -49.29 12.14
CA ARG A 72 7.63 -49.95 12.21
C ARG A 72 7.23 -50.43 10.83
N ARG A 73 6.37 -51.45 10.78
CA ARG A 73 5.73 -51.89 9.53
C ARG A 73 4.25 -51.56 9.58
N ASP A 74 3.73 -51.00 8.50
CA ASP A 74 2.28 -50.79 8.33
C ASP A 74 1.55 -52.14 8.15
N ARG A 75 0.22 -52.13 8.25
CA ARG A 75 -0.67 -53.30 8.02
C ARG A 75 -0.40 -54.00 6.68
N ASN A 76 0.09 -53.25 5.69
CA ASN A 76 0.44 -53.75 4.36
C ASN A 76 1.91 -54.20 4.24
N GLY A 77 2.65 -54.33 5.34
CA GLY A 77 4.05 -54.78 5.36
C GLY A 77 5.10 -53.74 4.94
N ASN A 78 4.67 -52.51 4.60
CA ASN A 78 5.56 -51.42 4.19
C ASN A 78 6.35 -50.85 5.39
N LEU A 79 7.63 -50.55 5.19
CA LEU A 79 8.49 -49.95 6.19
C LEU A 79 8.12 -48.48 6.46
N ILE A 80 7.98 -48.12 7.72
CA ILE A 80 7.85 -46.76 8.24
C ILE A 80 9.02 -46.53 9.20
N TYR A 81 9.90 -45.62 8.84
CA TYR A 81 11.04 -45.22 9.67
C TYR A 81 10.78 -43.83 10.22
N THR A 82 10.69 -43.71 11.54
CA THR A 82 10.45 -42.44 12.22
C THR A 82 11.63 -42.10 13.12
N ILE A 83 12.23 -40.93 12.89
CA ILE A 83 13.27 -40.37 13.74
C ILE A 83 12.72 -39.20 14.56
N ALA A 84 13.27 -39.01 15.75
CA ALA A 84 13.07 -37.81 16.55
C ALA A 84 14.36 -36.99 16.54
N ILE A 85 14.25 -35.76 16.08
CA ILE A 85 15.35 -34.80 15.96
C ILE A 85 15.20 -33.83 17.12
N SER A 86 16.21 -33.75 17.98
CA SER A 86 16.27 -32.78 19.06
C SER A 86 17.22 -31.66 18.71
N ASP A 87 16.79 -30.44 18.98
CA ASP A 87 17.56 -29.23 18.77
C ASP A 87 18.05 -28.59 20.09
N GLY A 88 18.04 -29.37 21.17
CA GLY A 88 18.34 -28.92 22.54
C GLY A 88 17.16 -28.33 23.30
N THR A 89 16.11 -27.85 22.62
CA THR A 89 14.96 -27.17 23.26
C THR A 89 13.62 -27.85 22.95
N ALA A 90 13.44 -28.35 21.73
CA ALA A 90 12.27 -29.02 21.23
C ALA A 90 12.65 -30.33 20.52
N THR A 91 11.66 -31.19 20.33
CA THR A 91 11.84 -32.45 19.59
C THR A 91 10.84 -32.50 18.44
N THR A 92 11.34 -32.57 17.21
CA THR A 92 10.53 -32.67 16.00
C THR A 92 10.67 -34.07 15.41
N SER A 93 9.55 -34.67 15.02
CA SER A 93 9.56 -36.01 14.41
C SER A 93 9.66 -35.94 12.89
N ALA A 94 10.42 -36.83 12.27
CA ALA A 94 10.48 -37.00 10.83
C ALA A 94 10.17 -38.45 10.46
N THR A 95 9.22 -38.63 9.53
CA THR A 95 8.73 -39.96 9.12
C THR A 95 8.99 -40.22 7.64
N PHE A 96 9.59 -41.37 7.36
CA PHE A 96 9.93 -41.86 6.03
C PHE A 96 9.16 -43.15 5.74
N PHE A 97 8.41 -43.15 4.64
CA PHE A 97 7.67 -44.33 4.17
C PHE A 97 8.46 -45.04 3.06
N ARG A 98 8.46 -46.38 3.04
CA ARG A 98 9.04 -47.21 1.97
C ARG A 98 10.53 -46.96 1.68
N ALA A 99 11.32 -46.50 2.66
CA ALA A 99 12.70 -46.08 2.47
C ALA A 99 13.71 -46.92 3.26
N ASN A 100 13.96 -48.16 2.81
CA ASN A 100 14.78 -49.15 3.52
C ASN A 100 16.27 -48.78 3.66
N TRP A 101 16.75 -47.82 2.89
CA TRP A 101 18.15 -47.36 2.97
C TRP A 101 18.35 -46.31 4.07
N ILE A 102 17.28 -45.60 4.45
CA ILE A 102 17.33 -44.49 5.40
C ILE A 102 17.66 -45.00 6.80
N SER A 103 17.17 -46.18 7.19
CA SER A 103 17.47 -46.78 8.50
C SER A 103 18.95 -47.14 8.69
N LYS A 104 19.73 -47.24 7.59
CA LYS A 104 21.18 -47.47 7.63
C LYS A 104 21.99 -46.18 7.68
N VAL A 105 21.37 -45.04 7.38
CA VAL A 105 22.02 -43.74 7.25
C VAL A 105 21.70 -42.85 8.45
N LEU A 106 20.43 -42.79 8.85
CA LEU A 106 19.93 -41.95 9.93
C LEU A 106 19.90 -42.73 11.26
N THR A 107 21.06 -42.93 11.86
CA THR A 107 21.18 -43.61 13.16
C THR A 107 21.12 -42.62 14.33
N THR A 108 20.68 -43.09 15.50
CA THR A 108 20.74 -42.32 16.75
C THR A 108 22.15 -41.79 17.00
N GLY A 109 22.27 -40.52 17.41
CA GLY A 109 23.55 -39.83 17.61
C GLY A 109 24.04 -39.05 16.39
N ALA A 110 23.50 -39.30 15.20
CA ALA A 110 23.86 -38.53 14.02
C ALA A 110 23.27 -37.11 14.11
N ARG A 111 24.08 -36.09 13.83
CA ARG A 111 23.62 -34.70 13.71
C ARG A 111 23.36 -34.36 12.25
N GLY A 112 22.31 -33.61 12.00
CA GLY A 112 21.97 -33.22 10.64
C GLY A 112 20.93 -32.12 10.54
N MET A 113 20.77 -31.63 9.33
CA MET A 113 19.73 -30.70 8.93
C MET A 113 18.66 -31.45 8.13
N PHE A 114 17.40 -31.21 8.46
CA PHE A 114 16.23 -31.90 7.91
C PHE A 114 15.24 -30.85 7.40
N THR A 115 14.92 -30.88 6.11
CA THR A 115 13.99 -29.94 5.48
C THR A 115 12.83 -30.68 4.84
N GLY A 116 11.61 -30.34 5.21
CA GLY A 116 10.44 -31.00 4.65
C GLY A 116 9.16 -30.23 4.90
N LYS A 117 8.07 -30.73 4.32
CA LYS A 117 6.74 -30.20 4.59
C LYS A 117 6.32 -30.55 6.01
N LEU A 118 5.95 -29.53 6.78
CA LEU A 118 5.34 -29.67 8.09
C LEU A 118 3.91 -30.20 7.94
N LYS A 119 3.62 -31.28 8.65
CA LYS A 119 2.27 -31.84 8.83
C LYS A 119 2.00 -32.05 10.30
N PHE A 120 0.74 -32.00 10.70
CA PHE A 120 0.34 -32.37 12.05
C PHE A 120 -0.23 -33.79 12.06
N PHE A 121 0.25 -34.62 12.97
CA PHE A 121 -0.30 -35.95 13.20
C PHE A 121 -0.53 -36.15 14.69
N ARG A 122 -1.80 -36.32 15.07
CA ARG A 122 -2.26 -36.34 16.48
C ARG A 122 -1.78 -35.09 17.25
N ASP A 123 -2.00 -33.92 16.64
CA ASP A 123 -1.61 -32.60 17.17
C ASP A 123 -0.11 -32.42 17.47
N LYS A 124 0.74 -33.29 16.92
CA LYS A 124 2.21 -33.15 17.00
C LYS A 124 2.80 -32.79 15.62
N PRO A 125 3.72 -31.82 15.55
CA PRO A 125 4.41 -31.47 14.32
C PRO A 125 5.31 -32.61 13.85
N GLN A 126 5.18 -32.98 12.58
CA GLN A 126 6.02 -33.96 11.92
C GLN A 126 6.42 -33.55 10.50
N LEU A 127 7.64 -33.90 10.13
CA LEU A 127 8.14 -33.80 8.76
C LEU A 127 7.86 -35.10 8.02
N GLN A 128 7.12 -35.05 6.92
CA GLN A 128 6.88 -36.22 6.08
C GLN A 128 7.86 -36.23 4.89
N HIS A 129 8.69 -37.28 4.80
CA HIS A 129 9.76 -37.41 3.81
C HIS A 129 10.66 -36.16 3.67
N PRO A 130 11.27 -35.66 4.76
CA PRO A 130 12.19 -34.55 4.64
C PRO A 130 13.43 -34.96 3.84
N ASP A 131 13.93 -34.03 3.04
CA ASP A 131 15.30 -34.09 2.56
C ASP A 131 16.24 -33.84 3.75
N PHE A 132 17.33 -34.58 3.84
CA PHE A 132 18.24 -34.48 4.97
C PHE A 132 19.71 -34.42 4.54
N PHE A 133 20.47 -33.74 5.37
CA PHE A 133 21.91 -33.59 5.28
C PHE A 133 22.52 -33.93 6.64
N LEU A 134 23.38 -34.95 6.72
CA LEU A 134 24.09 -35.27 7.97
C LEU A 134 25.42 -34.52 8.03
N PHE A 135 25.70 -33.92 9.18
CA PHE A 135 27.01 -33.37 9.47
C PHE A 135 27.98 -34.53 9.70
N PRO A 136 29.07 -34.66 8.91
CA PRO A 136 30.03 -35.74 9.09
C PRO A 136 30.85 -35.55 10.37
N ASP A 137 31.17 -36.65 11.04
CA ASP A 137 32.25 -36.68 12.03
C ASP A 137 33.60 -36.43 11.34
N PRO A 138 34.60 -35.83 12.01
CA PRO A 138 35.92 -35.59 11.43
C PRO A 138 36.52 -36.88 10.83
N GLY A 139 36.66 -36.93 9.50
CA GLY A 139 37.21 -38.07 8.75
C GLY A 139 36.19 -39.08 8.19
N ALA A 140 34.88 -38.85 8.31
CA ALA A 140 33.83 -39.71 7.74
C ALA A 140 33.27 -39.18 6.42
N LYS A 141 32.80 -40.08 5.54
CA LYS A 141 32.13 -39.71 4.27
C LYS A 141 30.74 -39.14 4.53
N THR A 142 30.41 -38.00 3.91
CA THR A 142 29.12 -37.31 3.99
C THR A 142 27.97 -38.16 3.43
N ARG A 143 26.80 -38.16 4.09
CA ARG A 143 25.60 -38.94 3.69
C ARG A 143 24.35 -38.04 3.69
N GLY A 144 23.52 -38.10 2.65
CA GLY A 144 22.30 -37.30 2.51
C GLY A 144 21.25 -37.90 1.57
N SER A 145 20.02 -37.37 1.55
CA SER A 145 18.92 -37.79 0.66
C SER A 145 18.52 -36.73 -0.36
N GLY A 146 17.83 -37.15 -1.43
CA GLY A 146 17.24 -36.26 -2.42
C GLY A 146 18.25 -35.69 -3.42
N GLY A 147 18.09 -34.41 -3.79
CA GLY A 147 19.01 -33.71 -4.72
C GLY A 147 20.49 -33.71 -4.30
N LEU A 148 20.78 -34.01 -3.03
CA LEU A 148 22.11 -34.16 -2.46
C LEU A 148 22.87 -35.39 -2.97
N GLN A 149 22.20 -36.48 -3.35
CA GLN A 149 22.89 -37.63 -3.94
C GLN A 149 23.47 -37.27 -5.32
N ALA A 150 22.84 -36.32 -6.03
CA ALA A 150 23.36 -35.80 -7.30
C ALA A 150 24.50 -34.77 -7.15
N LEU A 151 24.64 -34.16 -5.97
CA LEU A 151 25.76 -33.25 -5.61
C LEU A 151 26.95 -34.03 -5.03
N SER A 152 26.73 -35.25 -4.51
CA SER A 152 27.82 -36.13 -4.01
C SER A 152 28.75 -36.64 -5.11
N THR A 153 28.30 -36.61 -6.37
CA THR A 153 29.07 -37.01 -7.55
C THR A 153 29.96 -35.90 -8.13
N THR A 154 29.80 -34.65 -7.68
CA THR A 154 30.45 -33.46 -8.26
C THR A 154 31.55 -32.84 -7.39
N GLY A 155 31.79 -33.33 -6.18
CA GLY A 155 32.79 -32.74 -5.25
C GLY A 155 32.30 -31.49 -4.51
N GLU A 156 31.23 -30.87 -4.97
CA GLU A 156 30.57 -29.67 -4.41
C GLU A 156 30.04 -29.86 -2.97
N LEU A 157 29.97 -31.10 -2.48
CA LEU A 157 29.36 -31.45 -1.20
C LEU A 157 30.33 -31.29 -0.02
N ASP A 158 31.63 -31.50 -0.23
CA ASP A 158 32.64 -31.23 0.80
C ASP A 158 32.74 -29.71 1.03
N ASP A 159 32.67 -28.91 -0.04
CA ASP A 159 32.69 -27.44 0.03
C ASP A 159 31.49 -26.89 0.82
N VAL A 160 30.26 -27.34 0.53
CA VAL A 160 29.07 -26.90 1.29
C VAL A 160 29.14 -27.32 2.76
N THR A 161 29.69 -28.50 3.04
CA THR A 161 29.90 -28.97 4.42
C THR A 161 30.91 -28.11 5.16
N HIS A 162 32.02 -27.75 4.50
CA HIS A 162 33.02 -26.84 5.04
C HIS A 162 32.44 -25.45 5.29
N ILE A 163 31.64 -24.92 4.36
CA ILE A 163 30.96 -23.61 4.50
C ILE A 163 30.06 -23.64 5.73
N ILE A 164 29.16 -24.63 5.84
CA ILE A 164 28.22 -24.73 6.97
C ILE A 164 28.96 -24.86 8.31
N ASN A 165 30.08 -25.60 8.34
CA ASN A 165 30.90 -25.74 9.55
C ASN A 165 31.73 -24.48 9.87
N SER A 166 32.05 -23.65 8.87
CA SER A 166 32.77 -22.40 9.06
C SER A 166 31.88 -21.26 9.56
N LEU A 167 30.58 -21.31 9.25
CA LEU A 167 29.63 -20.29 9.66
C LEU A 167 29.18 -20.51 11.11
N THR A 168 29.25 -19.45 11.92
CA THR A 168 28.74 -19.48 13.30
C THR A 168 27.21 -19.61 13.32
N TYR A 169 26.53 -18.96 12.37
CA TYR A 169 25.09 -19.03 12.16
C TYR A 169 24.77 -19.40 10.71
N ILE A 170 23.86 -20.34 10.52
CA ILE A 170 23.47 -20.85 9.20
C ILE A 170 22.28 -20.03 8.68
N PRO A 171 22.42 -19.29 7.57
CA PRO A 171 21.31 -18.57 6.96
C PRO A 171 20.30 -19.56 6.36
N VAL A 172 19.01 -19.30 6.61
CA VAL A 172 17.90 -20.09 6.08
C VAL A 172 17.18 -19.27 5.02
N TYR A 173 17.23 -19.73 3.77
CA TYR A 173 16.63 -19.05 2.61
C TYR A 173 15.18 -19.51 2.33
N PRO A 174 14.36 -18.67 1.68
CA PRO A 174 13.09 -19.07 1.08
C PRO A 174 13.25 -20.17 0.01
N ALA A 175 13.20 -21.44 0.44
CA ALA A 175 13.42 -22.58 -0.43
C ALA A 175 12.20 -22.98 -1.29
N LYS A 176 12.48 -23.55 -2.47
CA LYS A 176 11.48 -24.27 -3.30
C LYS A 176 11.82 -25.75 -3.32
N LYS A 177 10.85 -26.62 -3.63
CA LYS A 177 11.03 -28.09 -3.60
C LYS A 177 12.29 -28.61 -4.31
N ALA A 178 12.72 -27.97 -5.41
CA ALA A 178 13.91 -28.35 -6.17
C ALA A 178 15.18 -27.54 -5.83
N MET A 179 15.04 -26.49 -5.01
CA MET A 179 16.10 -25.56 -4.61
C MET A 179 16.06 -25.37 -3.08
N PRO A 180 16.61 -26.32 -2.33
CA PRO A 180 16.71 -26.24 -0.88
C PRO A 180 17.79 -25.26 -0.42
N THR A 181 17.71 -24.83 0.84
CA THR A 181 18.56 -23.81 1.47
C THR A 181 20.07 -24.01 1.22
N TRP A 182 20.60 -25.23 1.36
CA TRP A 182 22.04 -25.49 1.19
C TRP A 182 22.53 -25.30 -0.24
N ARG A 183 21.68 -25.59 -1.24
CA ARG A 183 21.99 -25.40 -2.66
C ARG A 183 22.06 -23.91 -3.00
N ILE A 184 21.18 -23.13 -2.36
CA ILE A 184 21.17 -21.67 -2.43
C ILE A 184 22.42 -21.10 -1.73
N LEU A 185 22.71 -21.55 -0.51
CA LEU A 185 23.89 -21.15 0.27
C LEU A 185 25.19 -21.41 -0.49
N GLY A 186 25.37 -22.63 -1.02
CA GLY A 186 26.58 -22.99 -1.77
C GLY A 186 26.78 -22.11 -3.00
N ALA A 187 25.72 -21.86 -3.77
CA ALA A 187 25.78 -21.00 -4.94
C ALA A 187 26.10 -19.53 -4.58
N ILE A 188 25.52 -19.00 -3.49
CA ILE A 188 25.80 -17.65 -3.01
C ILE A 188 27.26 -17.53 -2.57
N HIS A 189 27.77 -18.49 -1.79
CA HIS A 189 29.16 -18.46 -1.31
C HIS A 189 30.16 -18.60 -2.47
N GLU A 190 29.86 -19.44 -3.47
CA GLU A 190 30.69 -19.55 -4.67
C GLU A 190 30.77 -18.22 -5.44
N ILE A 191 29.65 -17.49 -5.55
CA ILE A 191 29.62 -16.18 -6.17
C ILE A 191 30.38 -15.16 -5.31
N LEU A 192 30.13 -15.10 -4.01
CA LEU A 192 30.79 -14.16 -3.10
C LEU A 192 32.31 -14.36 -3.06
N GLY A 193 32.78 -15.60 -3.11
CA GLY A 193 34.22 -15.93 -3.17
C GLY A 193 34.89 -15.48 -4.47
N LYS A 194 34.15 -15.41 -5.58
CA LYS A 194 34.63 -14.88 -6.88
C LYS A 194 34.34 -13.39 -7.08
N THR A 195 33.70 -12.74 -6.12
CA THR A 195 33.32 -11.33 -6.21
C THR A 195 34.37 -10.50 -5.48
N PRO A 196 35.04 -9.54 -6.17
CA PRO A 196 35.96 -8.63 -5.50
C PRO A 196 35.22 -7.75 -4.48
N PRO A 197 35.94 -7.08 -3.55
CA PRO A 197 35.32 -6.12 -2.64
C PRO A 197 34.50 -5.09 -3.43
N ILE A 198 33.23 -4.94 -3.05
CA ILE A 198 32.30 -4.02 -3.70
C ILE A 198 32.60 -2.60 -3.21
N VAL A 199 32.88 -1.69 -4.15
CA VAL A 199 33.01 -0.26 -3.83
C VAL A 199 31.63 0.27 -3.47
N ASP A 200 31.53 0.95 -2.34
CA ASP A 200 30.25 1.48 -1.87
C ASP A 200 29.76 2.60 -2.79
N PRO A 201 28.55 2.47 -3.39
CA PRO A 201 28.02 3.49 -4.30
C PRO A 201 27.80 4.84 -3.62
N LEU A 202 27.69 4.88 -2.28
CA LEU A 202 27.58 6.12 -1.53
C LEU A 202 28.89 6.90 -1.44
N GLY A 203 30.05 6.26 -1.68
CA GLY A 203 31.35 6.92 -1.59
C GLY A 203 31.55 7.62 -0.25
N ASP A 204 31.80 8.93 -0.27
CA ASP A 204 31.98 9.74 0.94
C ASP A 204 30.69 9.97 1.74
N PHE A 205 29.53 9.54 1.23
CA PHE A 205 28.23 9.67 1.89
C PHE A 205 27.81 8.42 2.68
N VAL A 206 28.70 7.42 2.83
CA VAL A 206 28.43 6.25 3.69
C VAL A 206 28.27 6.73 5.14
N PRO A 207 27.17 6.37 5.82
CA PRO A 207 27.01 6.76 7.22
C PRO A 207 27.99 6.03 8.15
N ASP A 208 28.62 6.76 9.08
CA ASP A 208 29.65 6.24 10.00
C ASP A 208 29.20 5.07 10.89
N ASP A 209 27.91 4.97 11.18
CA ASP A 209 27.29 3.96 12.05
C ASP A 209 26.71 2.76 11.27
N MET A 210 26.89 2.70 9.95
CA MET A 210 26.44 1.59 9.11
C MET A 210 27.60 0.86 8.42
N PRO A 211 27.48 -0.46 8.21
CA PRO A 211 28.45 -1.19 7.40
C PRO A 211 28.40 -0.70 5.94
N THR A 212 29.51 -0.84 5.21
CA THR A 212 29.56 -0.63 3.76
C THR A 212 28.66 -1.62 3.01
N LEU A 213 28.33 -1.35 1.74
CA LEU A 213 27.54 -2.26 0.91
C LEU A 213 28.16 -3.66 0.81
N ASP A 214 29.50 -3.76 0.63
CA ASP A 214 30.20 -5.06 0.60
C ASP A 214 30.04 -5.81 1.93
N GLN A 215 30.25 -5.13 3.06
CA GLN A 215 30.08 -5.70 4.39
C GLN A 215 28.63 -6.13 4.65
N ALA A 216 27.65 -5.36 4.20
CA ALA A 216 26.24 -5.70 4.34
C ALA A 216 25.84 -6.90 3.50
N LEU A 217 26.27 -6.95 2.23
CA LEU A 217 25.95 -8.06 1.33
C LEU A 217 26.64 -9.35 1.76
N ARG A 218 27.91 -9.30 2.17
CA ARG A 218 28.58 -10.49 2.72
C ARG A 218 28.01 -10.87 4.06
N GLY A 219 27.85 -9.90 4.96
CA GLY A 219 27.38 -10.11 6.33
C GLY A 219 25.96 -10.68 6.42
N VAL A 220 25.08 -10.41 5.45
CA VAL A 220 23.74 -11.04 5.43
C VAL A 220 23.79 -12.52 5.06
N HIS A 221 24.81 -12.97 4.32
CA HIS A 221 24.95 -14.37 3.90
C HIS A 221 25.97 -15.15 4.74
N GLU A 222 26.94 -14.46 5.33
CA GLU A 222 28.10 -14.99 6.05
C GLU A 222 28.18 -14.32 7.44
N THR A 223 27.08 -14.29 8.19
CA THR A 223 27.04 -13.61 9.49
C THR A 223 27.79 -14.39 10.57
N ASP A 224 28.67 -13.69 11.27
CA ASP A 224 29.34 -14.19 12.49
C ASP A 224 28.56 -13.89 13.78
N CYS A 225 27.50 -13.07 13.69
CA CYS A 225 26.74 -12.60 14.85
C CYS A 225 25.29 -13.12 14.85
N GLU A 226 24.73 -13.23 16.06
CA GLU A 226 23.35 -13.65 16.33
C GLU A 226 22.30 -12.81 15.60
N ARG A 227 22.66 -11.57 15.24
CA ARG A 227 21.76 -10.59 14.64
C ARG A 227 22.40 -10.00 13.40
N ALA A 228 22.02 -10.51 12.23
CA ALA A 228 22.29 -9.88 10.93
C ALA A 228 21.50 -8.56 10.73
N GLU A 229 20.88 -8.03 11.78
CA GLU A 229 20.08 -6.81 11.76
C GLU A 229 20.85 -5.60 11.21
N PRO A 230 22.13 -5.33 11.56
CA PRO A 230 22.86 -4.19 11.00
C PRO A 230 23.02 -4.29 9.47
N TYR A 231 23.29 -5.48 8.95
CA TYR A 231 23.45 -5.73 7.52
C TYR A 231 22.11 -5.60 6.78
N LEU A 232 21.05 -6.18 7.34
CA LEU A 232 19.68 -6.04 6.81
C LEU A 232 19.21 -4.58 6.84
N ASN A 233 19.51 -3.85 7.91
CA ASN A 233 19.17 -2.43 8.06
C ASN A 233 19.90 -1.59 7.02
N ARG A 234 21.18 -1.88 6.72
CA ARG A 234 21.92 -1.21 5.65
C ARG A 234 21.26 -1.47 4.28
N LEU A 235 20.90 -2.72 3.95
CA LEU A 235 20.23 -3.02 2.69
C LEU A 235 18.84 -2.36 2.58
N LYS A 236 18.09 -2.32 3.68
CA LYS A 236 16.81 -1.59 3.75
C LYS A 236 17.03 -0.08 3.58
N TYR A 237 18.05 0.47 4.24
CA TYR A 237 18.42 1.87 4.12
C TYR A 237 18.76 2.23 2.67
N ASP A 238 19.58 1.43 1.99
CA ASP A 238 19.96 1.67 0.59
C ASP A 238 18.73 1.64 -0.35
N GLU A 239 17.78 0.75 -0.09
CA GLU A 239 16.51 0.73 -0.82
C GLU A 239 15.67 2.00 -0.51
N ALA A 240 15.59 2.46 0.75
CA ALA A 240 14.86 3.67 1.11
C ALA A 240 15.51 4.91 0.50
N LEU A 241 16.85 4.95 0.54
CA LEU A 241 17.66 6.03 0.04
C LEU A 241 17.54 6.15 -1.48
N SER A 242 17.46 5.03 -2.21
CA SER A 242 17.26 5.07 -3.66
C SER A 242 15.97 5.79 -4.04
N ILE A 243 14.86 5.49 -3.35
CA ILE A 243 13.57 6.17 -3.56
C ILE A 243 13.67 7.63 -3.12
N ALA A 244 14.28 7.90 -1.97
CA ALA A 244 14.41 9.24 -1.41
C ALA A 244 15.27 10.17 -2.28
N LEU A 245 16.34 9.66 -2.90
CA LEU A 245 17.22 10.40 -3.82
C LEU A 245 16.47 10.85 -5.07
N VAL A 246 15.69 9.97 -5.70
CA VAL A 246 14.81 10.34 -6.83
C VAL A 246 13.87 11.47 -6.43
N MET A 247 13.22 11.37 -5.26
CA MET A 247 12.30 12.41 -4.77
C MET A 247 13.03 13.72 -4.42
N ALA A 248 14.23 13.66 -3.86
CA ALA A 248 15.04 14.84 -3.56
C ALA A 248 15.53 15.54 -4.84
N LEU A 249 15.94 14.78 -5.86
CA LEU A 249 16.32 15.30 -7.18
C LEU A 249 15.14 16.00 -7.86
N ARG A 250 13.95 15.39 -7.87
CA ARG A 250 12.73 16.02 -8.40
C ARG A 250 12.41 17.33 -7.70
N ARG A 251 12.53 17.38 -6.36
CA ARG A 251 12.33 18.62 -5.59
C ARG A 251 13.38 19.68 -5.96
N ALA A 252 14.63 19.28 -6.20
CA ALA A 252 15.68 20.19 -6.64
C ALA A 252 15.42 20.72 -8.06
N ASP A 253 14.98 19.88 -8.99
CA ASP A 253 14.63 20.27 -10.36
C ASP A 253 13.40 21.18 -10.38
N MET A 254 12.40 20.93 -9.53
CA MET A 254 11.24 21.82 -9.35
C MET A 254 11.63 23.20 -8.83
N LYS A 255 12.59 23.30 -7.91
CA LYS A 255 13.12 24.58 -7.42
C LYS A 255 13.84 25.39 -8.50
N ARG A 256 14.32 24.74 -9.58
CA ARG A 256 14.93 25.42 -10.73
C ARG A 256 13.88 26.02 -11.68
N ARG A 257 12.64 25.51 -11.66
CA ARG A 257 11.55 26.06 -12.46
C ARG A 257 11.08 27.39 -11.88
N GLN A 258 10.55 28.24 -12.75
CA GLN A 258 9.98 29.54 -12.36
C GLN A 258 8.46 29.49 -12.40
N ALA A 259 7.85 30.18 -11.47
CA ALA A 259 6.42 30.46 -11.43
C ALA A 259 6.18 31.96 -11.29
N PHE A 260 5.00 32.40 -11.71
CA PHE A 260 4.57 33.78 -11.54
C PHE A 260 4.16 34.01 -10.07
N PRO A 261 4.77 34.95 -9.33
CA PRO A 261 4.40 35.20 -7.95
C PRO A 261 3.03 35.88 -7.86
N MET A 262 2.13 35.29 -7.07
CA MET A 262 0.77 35.78 -6.86
C MET A 262 0.57 36.11 -5.38
N PRO A 263 1.12 37.23 -4.88
CA PRO A 263 1.00 37.61 -3.47
C PRO A 263 -0.46 37.92 -3.11
N THR A 264 -0.80 37.72 -1.85
CA THR A 264 -2.16 37.98 -1.36
C THR A 264 -2.51 39.46 -1.42
N SER A 265 -3.75 39.75 -1.84
CA SER A 265 -4.35 41.08 -1.75
C SER A 265 -5.36 41.17 -0.61
N HIS A 266 -5.39 42.31 0.09
CA HIS A 266 -6.38 42.59 1.14
C HIS A 266 -7.72 43.14 0.60
N THR A 267 -7.76 43.48 -0.69
CA THR A 267 -8.92 44.08 -1.37
C THR A 267 -9.38 43.27 -2.59
N GLY A 268 -8.76 42.11 -2.84
CA GLY A 268 -9.13 41.21 -3.94
C GLY A 268 -10.32 40.30 -3.62
N LEU A 269 -10.69 39.49 -4.61
CA LEU A 269 -11.75 38.49 -4.55
C LEU A 269 -11.56 37.51 -3.39
N ARG A 270 -10.31 37.12 -3.09
CA ARG A 270 -10.01 36.30 -1.91
C ARG A 270 -10.50 36.94 -0.62
N ALA A 271 -10.23 38.24 -0.44
CA ALA A 271 -10.62 38.97 0.76
C ALA A 271 -12.14 39.19 0.82
N THR A 272 -12.79 39.42 -0.32
CA THR A 272 -14.25 39.50 -0.44
C THR A 272 -14.91 38.20 -0.02
N LEU A 273 -14.45 37.06 -0.54
CA LEU A 273 -15.00 35.75 -0.17
C LEU A 273 -14.87 35.51 1.33
N LEU A 274 -13.67 35.70 1.91
CA LEU A 274 -13.43 35.45 3.33
C LEU A 274 -14.35 36.26 4.26
N LYS A 275 -14.74 37.48 3.86
CA LYS A 275 -15.69 38.31 4.61
C LYS A 275 -17.15 37.86 4.46
N ALA A 276 -17.50 37.27 3.32
CA ALA A 276 -18.85 36.86 2.98
C ALA A 276 -19.19 35.43 3.41
N LEU A 277 -18.22 34.62 3.87
CA LEU A 277 -18.47 33.25 4.27
C LEU A 277 -19.51 33.17 5.41
N PRO A 278 -20.54 32.31 5.29
CA PRO A 278 -21.57 32.16 6.31
C PRO A 278 -21.10 31.35 7.53
N PHE A 279 -19.83 30.94 7.57
CA PHE A 279 -19.21 30.17 8.64
C PHE A 279 -17.77 30.64 8.86
N THR A 280 -17.24 30.38 10.04
CA THR A 280 -15.83 30.62 10.36
C THR A 280 -14.98 29.44 9.88
N LEU A 281 -13.83 29.75 9.26
CA LEU A 281 -12.83 28.73 8.93
C LEU A 281 -12.22 28.17 10.21
N THR A 282 -11.98 26.85 10.24
CA THR A 282 -11.26 26.21 11.34
C THR A 282 -9.81 26.71 11.40
N GLU A 283 -9.17 26.59 12.56
CA GLU A 283 -7.75 26.97 12.72
C GLU A 283 -6.86 26.22 11.70
N GLY A 284 -7.12 24.92 11.50
CA GLY A 284 -6.43 24.12 10.49
C GLY A 284 -6.66 24.61 9.05
N GLN A 285 -7.89 25.05 8.72
CA GLN A 285 -8.17 25.64 7.41
C GLN A 285 -7.45 26.97 7.20
N GLN A 286 -7.41 27.82 8.23
CA GLN A 286 -6.70 29.10 8.20
C GLN A 286 -5.19 28.89 8.02
N GLN A 287 -4.60 27.98 8.78
CA GLN A 287 -3.18 27.64 8.68
C GLN A 287 -2.84 27.12 7.28
N VAL A 288 -3.58 26.14 6.78
CA VAL A 288 -3.32 25.57 5.45
C VAL A 288 -3.56 26.58 4.33
N ALA A 289 -4.60 27.42 4.42
CA ALA A 289 -4.83 28.48 3.45
C ALA A 289 -3.69 29.51 3.45
N GLN A 290 -3.09 29.79 4.61
CA GLN A 290 -1.92 30.65 4.72
C GLN A 290 -0.66 30.00 4.14
N GLU A 291 -0.41 28.71 4.42
CA GLU A 291 0.70 27.95 3.82
C GLU A 291 0.63 27.94 2.29
N ILE A 292 -0.57 27.72 1.72
CA ILE A 292 -0.79 27.77 0.28
C ILE A 292 -0.57 29.20 -0.24
N ALA A 293 -1.10 30.21 0.45
CA ALA A 293 -0.98 31.60 0.05
C ALA A 293 0.48 32.08 0.01
N GLU A 294 1.30 31.67 0.97
CA GLU A 294 2.74 31.96 1.02
C GLU A 294 3.50 31.28 -0.12
N ASP A 295 3.14 30.05 -0.47
CA ASP A 295 3.76 29.34 -1.60
C ASP A 295 3.36 29.93 -2.95
N LEU A 296 2.09 30.33 -3.12
CA LEU A 296 1.62 31.03 -4.33
C LEU A 296 2.32 32.38 -4.52
N GLY A 297 2.76 33.02 -3.44
CA GLY A 297 3.50 34.28 -3.49
C GLY A 297 4.97 34.17 -3.92
N LYS A 298 5.51 32.96 -4.08
CA LYS A 298 6.92 32.72 -4.42
C LYS A 298 7.14 32.62 -5.94
N ASN A 299 8.38 32.86 -6.37
CA ASN A 299 8.81 32.69 -7.77
C ASN A 299 9.08 31.22 -8.15
N THR A 300 8.84 30.28 -7.24
CA THR A 300 9.04 28.83 -7.44
C THR A 300 7.68 28.15 -7.47
N PRO A 301 7.42 27.22 -8.40
CA PRO A 301 6.13 26.55 -8.49
C PRO A 301 5.78 25.80 -7.20
N MET A 302 4.57 26.03 -6.69
CA MET A 302 4.05 25.27 -5.57
C MET A 302 3.71 23.86 -6.07
N SER A 303 4.12 22.84 -5.32
CA SER A 303 3.66 21.46 -5.47
C SER A 303 3.25 20.96 -4.09
N ARG A 304 1.94 20.86 -3.85
CA ARG A 304 1.40 20.60 -2.50
C ARG A 304 0.30 19.55 -2.51
N LEU A 305 0.34 18.63 -1.54
CA LEU A 305 -0.70 17.66 -1.24
C LEU A 305 -1.51 18.15 -0.04
N LEU A 306 -2.76 18.53 -0.28
CA LEU A 306 -3.76 18.83 0.72
C LEU A 306 -4.51 17.56 1.11
N GLN A 307 -4.14 16.97 2.24
CA GLN A 307 -4.83 15.81 2.80
C GLN A 307 -5.78 16.23 3.91
N GLY A 308 -6.96 15.62 3.93
CA GLY A 308 -7.92 15.81 5.01
C GLY A 308 -9.12 14.90 4.83
N GLU A 309 -9.84 14.64 5.91
CA GLU A 309 -11.02 13.77 5.87
C GLU A 309 -12.12 14.31 4.94
N VAL A 310 -13.06 13.44 4.56
CA VAL A 310 -14.25 13.83 3.78
C VAL A 310 -15.07 14.84 4.58
N GLY A 311 -15.26 16.04 4.02
CA GLY A 311 -15.98 17.13 4.68
C GLY A 311 -15.12 18.06 5.53
N SER A 312 -13.79 17.90 5.55
CA SER A 312 -12.86 18.85 6.20
C SER A 312 -12.78 20.24 5.53
N GLY A 313 -13.52 20.47 4.45
CA GLY A 313 -13.52 21.73 3.70
C GLY A 313 -12.36 21.92 2.73
N LYS A 314 -11.84 20.83 2.13
CA LYS A 314 -10.79 20.92 1.08
C LYS A 314 -11.20 21.84 -0.08
N THR A 315 -12.45 21.73 -0.54
CA THR A 315 -12.99 22.57 -1.63
C THR A 315 -12.99 24.06 -1.30
N ILE A 316 -13.27 24.45 -0.05
CA ILE A 316 -13.23 25.88 0.31
C ILE A 316 -11.79 26.39 0.37
N VAL A 317 -10.86 25.58 0.88
CA VAL A 317 -9.43 25.92 0.90
C VAL A 317 -8.87 26.06 -0.53
N SER A 318 -9.25 25.16 -1.45
CA SER A 318 -8.83 25.27 -2.85
C SER A 318 -9.46 26.46 -3.57
N LEU A 319 -10.74 26.78 -3.29
CA LEU A 319 -11.38 27.98 -3.85
C LEU A 319 -10.69 29.27 -3.37
N ILE A 320 -10.31 29.36 -2.09
CA ILE A 320 -9.55 30.50 -1.56
C ILE A 320 -8.21 30.66 -2.31
N ALA A 321 -7.54 29.56 -2.63
CA ALA A 321 -6.31 29.56 -3.42
C ALA A 321 -6.55 29.99 -4.87
N MET A 322 -7.61 29.50 -5.52
CA MET A 322 -7.98 29.91 -6.88
C MET A 322 -8.29 31.40 -6.97
N LEU A 323 -8.99 31.97 -5.99
CA LEU A 323 -9.29 33.41 -5.99
C LEU A 323 -8.04 34.28 -5.86
N GLN A 324 -7.01 33.83 -5.12
CA GLN A 324 -5.72 34.53 -5.08
C GLN A 324 -5.02 34.55 -6.44
N VAL A 325 -5.17 33.47 -7.22
CA VAL A 325 -4.59 33.33 -8.56
C VAL A 325 -5.35 34.21 -9.56
N ILE A 326 -6.67 34.27 -9.44
CA ILE A 326 -7.53 35.13 -10.27
C ILE A 326 -7.33 36.61 -9.94
N ASP A 327 -7.06 36.96 -8.67
CA ASP A 327 -6.65 38.31 -8.27
C ASP A 327 -5.36 38.77 -8.99
N ALA A 328 -4.55 37.83 -9.49
CA ALA A 328 -3.37 38.08 -10.30
C ALA A 328 -3.63 37.92 -11.82
N HIS A 329 -4.90 37.88 -12.23
CA HIS A 329 -5.36 37.74 -13.63
C HIS A 329 -4.90 36.45 -14.32
N LYS A 330 -4.80 35.35 -13.57
CA LYS A 330 -4.46 34.02 -14.08
C LYS A 330 -5.65 33.07 -14.00
N GLN A 331 -5.73 32.12 -14.93
CA GLN A 331 -6.76 31.08 -14.95
C GLN A 331 -6.45 29.97 -13.94
N CYS A 332 -7.51 29.32 -13.45
CA CYS A 332 -7.43 28.14 -12.59
C CYS A 332 -8.11 26.94 -13.25
N ALA A 333 -7.52 25.75 -13.11
CA ALA A 333 -8.15 24.49 -13.52
C ALA A 333 -8.38 23.58 -12.30
N LEU A 334 -9.57 23.00 -12.16
CA LEU A 334 -9.88 21.94 -11.21
C LEU A 334 -10.23 20.66 -11.96
N LEU A 335 -9.40 19.63 -11.75
CA LEU A 335 -9.58 18.30 -12.27
C LEU A 335 -10.33 17.44 -11.26
N ALA A 336 -11.49 16.93 -11.65
CA ALA A 336 -12.30 16.01 -10.85
C ALA A 336 -12.25 14.58 -11.44
N PRO A 337 -12.41 13.55 -10.60
CA PRO A 337 -12.23 12.16 -11.04
C PRO A 337 -13.40 11.64 -11.88
N THR A 338 -14.61 12.19 -11.69
CA THR A 338 -15.82 11.80 -12.42
C THR A 338 -16.60 13.02 -12.87
N GLU A 339 -17.43 12.85 -13.91
CA GLU A 339 -18.27 13.94 -14.43
C GLU A 339 -19.30 14.43 -13.40
N VAL A 340 -19.81 13.51 -12.57
CA VAL A 340 -20.73 13.83 -11.46
C VAL A 340 -20.04 14.77 -10.46
N LEU A 341 -18.80 14.44 -10.06
CA LEU A 341 -18.03 15.29 -9.14
C LEU A 341 -17.62 16.62 -9.77
N ALA A 342 -17.25 16.63 -11.06
CA ALA A 342 -16.97 17.87 -11.79
C ALA A 342 -18.19 18.81 -11.78
N THR A 343 -19.38 18.25 -12.05
CA THR A 343 -20.64 18.99 -12.05
C THR A 343 -20.98 19.50 -10.65
N GLN A 344 -20.78 18.68 -9.62
CA GLN A 344 -21.00 19.05 -8.22
C GLN A 344 -20.07 20.19 -7.78
N HIS A 345 -18.78 20.11 -8.11
CA HIS A 345 -17.82 21.19 -7.83
C HIS A 345 -18.20 22.48 -8.54
N ALA A 346 -18.58 22.40 -9.82
CA ALA A 346 -19.03 23.58 -10.57
C ALA A 346 -20.27 24.22 -9.96
N HIS A 347 -21.26 23.42 -9.56
CA HIS A 347 -22.46 23.92 -8.89
C HIS A 347 -22.12 24.57 -7.53
N SER A 348 -21.35 23.87 -6.68
CA SER A 348 -21.00 24.35 -5.35
C SER A 348 -20.15 25.62 -5.37
N ILE A 349 -19.17 25.70 -6.28
CA ILE A 349 -18.32 26.88 -6.45
C ILE A 349 -19.15 28.06 -6.95
N ARG A 350 -19.98 27.88 -7.99
CA ARG A 350 -20.88 28.94 -8.48
C ARG A 350 -21.82 29.46 -7.39
N ALA A 351 -22.43 28.57 -6.60
CA ALA A 351 -23.30 28.96 -5.49
C ALA A 351 -22.54 29.76 -4.41
N THR A 352 -21.33 29.34 -4.08
CA THR A 352 -20.48 30.03 -3.09
C THR A 352 -20.06 31.41 -3.56
N LEU A 353 -19.68 31.55 -4.84
CA LEU A 353 -19.32 32.83 -5.45
C LEU A 353 -20.52 33.79 -5.53
N ALA A 354 -21.69 33.29 -5.94
CA ALA A 354 -22.92 34.08 -5.99
C ALA A 354 -23.36 34.57 -4.61
N ALA A 355 -23.24 33.74 -3.57
CA ALA A 355 -23.54 34.13 -2.19
C ALA A 355 -22.60 35.23 -1.66
N ALA A 356 -21.39 35.33 -2.22
CA ALA A 356 -20.40 36.36 -1.90
C ALA A 356 -20.44 37.58 -2.84
N ASP A 357 -21.41 37.65 -3.76
CA ASP A 357 -21.52 38.69 -4.81
C ASP A 357 -20.26 38.81 -5.68
N ILE A 358 -19.58 37.69 -5.93
CA ILE A 358 -18.39 37.61 -6.80
C ILE A 358 -18.80 37.15 -8.20
N GLN A 359 -18.54 38.00 -9.19
CA GLN A 359 -18.80 37.70 -10.60
C GLN A 359 -17.55 37.11 -11.26
N LEU A 360 -17.57 35.80 -11.50
CA LEU A 360 -16.53 35.07 -12.22
C LEU A 360 -17.14 34.06 -13.18
N THR A 361 -16.44 33.78 -14.27
CA THR A 361 -16.84 32.83 -15.29
C THR A 361 -16.31 31.44 -14.93
N VAL A 362 -17.20 30.57 -14.43
CA VAL A 362 -16.88 29.16 -14.15
C VAL A 362 -17.33 28.29 -15.32
N VAL A 363 -16.39 27.64 -16.01
CA VAL A 363 -16.67 26.77 -17.17
C VAL A 363 -16.53 25.30 -16.77
N LEU A 364 -17.49 24.47 -17.21
CA LEU A 364 -17.45 23.02 -17.03
C LEU A 364 -17.03 22.36 -18.35
N LEU A 365 -16.05 21.45 -18.32
CA LEU A 365 -15.61 20.66 -19.47
C LEU A 365 -15.59 19.16 -19.14
N THR A 366 -16.60 18.42 -19.60
CA THR A 366 -16.71 16.96 -19.46
C THR A 366 -16.72 16.27 -20.83
N GLY A 367 -16.61 14.93 -20.83
CA GLY A 367 -16.68 14.12 -22.05
C GLY A 367 -18.10 14.03 -22.62
N SER A 368 -19.11 14.15 -21.76
CA SER A 368 -20.54 14.11 -22.10
C SER A 368 -21.11 15.39 -22.69
N LEU A 369 -20.36 16.50 -22.74
CA LEU A 369 -20.89 17.76 -23.26
C LEU A 369 -21.30 17.67 -24.74
N PRO A 370 -22.46 18.22 -25.14
CA PRO A 370 -22.83 18.38 -26.54
C PRO A 370 -21.76 19.14 -27.32
N THR A 371 -21.59 18.80 -28.60
CA THR A 371 -20.51 19.35 -29.44
C THR A 371 -20.50 20.88 -29.50
N ALA A 372 -21.66 21.52 -29.51
CA ALA A 372 -21.77 22.99 -29.54
C ALA A 372 -21.27 23.62 -28.23
N GLU A 373 -21.70 23.08 -27.08
CA GLU A 373 -21.29 23.55 -25.75
C GLU A 373 -19.79 23.29 -25.51
N ARG A 374 -19.30 22.12 -25.92
CA ARG A 374 -17.86 21.80 -25.84
C ARG A 374 -17.02 22.79 -26.65
N LYS A 375 -17.44 23.12 -27.88
CA LYS A 375 -16.73 24.12 -28.70
C LYS A 375 -16.71 25.49 -28.04
N LYS A 376 -17.84 25.94 -27.48
CA LYS A 376 -17.92 27.19 -26.74
C LYS A 376 -16.98 27.19 -25.54
N ALA A 377 -17.03 26.14 -24.72
CA ALA A 377 -16.15 26.00 -23.56
C ALA A 377 -14.67 26.06 -23.95
N LEU A 378 -14.26 25.37 -25.02
CA LEU A 378 -12.88 25.43 -25.51
C LEU A 378 -12.47 26.83 -25.98
N LEU A 379 -13.38 27.58 -26.61
CA LEU A 379 -13.13 28.96 -27.01
C LEU A 379 -12.96 29.86 -25.77
N ASP A 380 -13.87 29.79 -24.81
CA ASP A 380 -13.84 30.57 -23.56
C ASP A 380 -12.55 30.31 -22.76
N ILE A 381 -12.06 29.05 -22.77
CA ILE A 381 -10.80 28.65 -22.12
C ILE A 381 -9.59 29.27 -22.83
N MET A 382 -9.56 29.20 -24.16
CA MET A 382 -8.44 29.66 -24.99
C MET A 382 -8.38 31.19 -25.11
N SER A 383 -9.53 31.88 -25.06
CA SER A 383 -9.59 33.35 -25.10
C SER A 383 -9.25 34.01 -23.77
N GLY A 384 -9.27 33.26 -22.66
CA GLY A 384 -9.10 33.79 -21.32
C GLY A 384 -10.40 34.27 -20.65
N ASP A 385 -11.55 34.09 -21.29
CA ASP A 385 -12.86 34.47 -20.73
C ASP A 385 -13.28 33.57 -19.56
N ALA A 386 -12.71 32.36 -19.47
CA ALA A 386 -12.92 31.45 -18.35
C ALA A 386 -11.91 31.69 -17.22
N ASP A 387 -12.39 32.05 -16.02
CA ASP A 387 -11.56 32.24 -14.82
C ASP A 387 -11.26 30.92 -14.10
N ILE A 388 -12.30 30.11 -13.91
CA ILE A 388 -12.23 28.79 -13.26
C ILE A 388 -12.74 27.73 -14.23
N ILE A 389 -11.87 26.81 -14.62
CA ILE A 389 -12.18 25.69 -15.49
C ILE A 389 -12.30 24.44 -14.64
N ILE A 390 -13.45 23.75 -14.68
CA ILE A 390 -13.69 22.51 -13.94
C ILE A 390 -13.94 21.40 -14.94
N GLY A 391 -13.31 20.25 -14.77
CA GLY A 391 -13.49 19.17 -15.73
C GLY A 391 -12.90 17.85 -15.28
N THR A 392 -13.10 16.83 -16.11
CA THR A 392 -12.49 15.51 -15.93
C THR A 392 -11.18 15.42 -16.70
N HIS A 393 -10.66 14.21 -16.94
CA HIS A 393 -9.50 13.95 -17.80
C HIS A 393 -9.57 14.62 -19.19
N ALA A 394 -10.75 15.09 -19.62
CA ALA A 394 -10.90 15.96 -20.78
C ALA A 394 -9.97 17.19 -20.75
N LEU A 395 -9.64 17.74 -19.57
CA LEU A 395 -8.74 18.89 -19.41
C LEU A 395 -7.28 18.60 -19.77
N ILE A 396 -6.88 17.33 -19.74
CA ILE A 396 -5.51 16.86 -20.00
C ILE A 396 -5.36 16.44 -21.48
N GLN A 397 -6.39 16.62 -22.31
CA GLN A 397 -6.29 16.29 -23.73
C GLN A 397 -5.50 17.37 -24.48
N ASP A 398 -4.76 16.98 -25.53
CA ASP A 398 -3.98 17.90 -26.39
C ASP A 398 -4.81 19.03 -26.98
N THR A 399 -6.11 18.80 -27.17
CA THR A 399 -7.04 19.79 -27.70
C THR A 399 -7.34 20.96 -26.78
N VAL A 400 -7.02 20.88 -25.49
CA VAL A 400 -7.28 21.95 -24.51
C VAL A 400 -6.04 22.81 -24.35
N ASN A 401 -6.13 24.08 -24.74
CA ASN A 401 -5.09 25.07 -24.56
C ASN A 401 -5.61 26.21 -23.69
N PHE A 402 -4.96 26.43 -22.55
CA PHE A 402 -5.27 27.52 -21.65
C PHE A 402 -4.63 28.81 -22.15
N TYR A 403 -5.26 29.95 -21.90
CA TYR A 403 -4.70 31.26 -22.20
C TYR A 403 -3.54 31.59 -21.26
N ASP A 404 -3.76 31.48 -19.94
CA ASP A 404 -2.74 31.82 -18.94
C ASP A 404 -3.00 31.11 -17.60
N LEU A 405 -2.63 29.84 -17.54
CA LEU A 405 -2.89 28.97 -16.39
C LEU A 405 -1.93 29.24 -15.23
N GLY A 406 -2.46 29.65 -14.07
CA GLY A 406 -1.69 29.92 -12.86
C GLY A 406 -1.73 28.80 -11.83
N LEU A 407 -2.85 28.06 -11.71
CA LEU A 407 -3.02 26.99 -10.72
C LEU A 407 -3.82 25.82 -11.28
N CYS A 408 -3.30 24.62 -11.06
CA CYS A 408 -4.00 23.36 -11.26
C CYS A 408 -4.34 22.74 -9.90
N VAL A 409 -5.63 22.47 -9.68
CA VAL A 409 -6.13 21.72 -8.54
C VAL A 409 -6.55 20.34 -9.03
N VAL A 410 -6.04 19.29 -8.40
CA VAL A 410 -6.42 17.90 -8.71
C VAL A 410 -7.15 17.34 -7.51
N ASP A 411 -8.43 17.00 -7.66
CA ASP A 411 -9.21 16.32 -6.62
C ASP A 411 -9.06 14.80 -6.79
N GLU A 412 -8.28 14.19 -5.91
CA GLU A 412 -7.87 12.81 -5.98
C GLU A 412 -8.93 11.87 -5.38
N GLN A 413 -9.28 10.86 -6.19
CA GLN A 413 -9.72 9.55 -5.73
C GLN A 413 -8.78 8.50 -6.36
N HIS A 414 -7.68 8.20 -5.66
CA HIS A 414 -6.78 7.05 -5.86
C HIS A 414 -6.27 6.73 -7.28
N ARG A 415 -6.35 7.62 -8.28
CA ARG A 415 -6.14 7.30 -9.70
C ARG A 415 -5.41 8.33 -10.57
N PHE A 416 -4.89 9.46 -10.06
CA PHE A 416 -4.10 10.34 -10.93
C PHE A 416 -2.59 10.04 -10.90
N GLY A 417 -2.08 9.63 -12.06
CA GLY A 417 -0.69 9.20 -12.29
C GLY A 417 0.32 10.34 -12.24
N VAL A 418 1.61 9.99 -12.25
CA VAL A 418 2.73 10.96 -12.34
C VAL A 418 2.68 11.71 -13.67
N GLU A 419 2.42 11.00 -14.79
CA GLU A 419 2.41 11.56 -16.15
C GLU A 419 1.36 12.67 -16.35
N GLN A 420 0.17 12.49 -15.76
CA GLN A 420 -0.92 13.45 -15.86
C GLN A 420 -0.61 14.77 -15.14
N ARG A 421 0.14 14.70 -14.02
CA ARG A 421 0.62 15.88 -13.28
C ARG A 421 1.71 16.61 -14.07
N ASP A 422 2.62 15.87 -14.67
CA ASP A 422 3.67 16.46 -15.52
C ASP A 422 3.09 17.08 -16.79
N TYR A 423 2.02 16.50 -17.35
CA TYR A 423 1.29 17.08 -18.45
C TYR A 423 0.63 18.42 -18.08
N LEU A 424 -0.05 18.50 -16.93
CA LEU A 424 -0.64 19.76 -16.46
C LEU A 424 0.43 20.81 -16.16
N ARG A 425 1.60 20.40 -15.66
CA ARG A 425 2.78 21.29 -15.50
C ARG A 425 3.31 21.78 -16.84
N ALA A 426 3.25 20.95 -17.88
CA ALA A 426 3.69 21.29 -19.24
C ALA A 426 2.70 22.14 -20.03
N LYS A 427 1.44 22.28 -19.55
CA LYS A 427 0.41 23.13 -20.15
C LYS A 427 0.56 24.63 -19.80
N GLY A 428 1.52 24.99 -18.95
CA GLY A 428 1.92 26.39 -18.79
C GLY A 428 2.61 26.96 -20.03
N ASN A 429 2.71 28.28 -20.12
CA ASN A 429 3.57 28.92 -21.14
C ASN A 429 5.01 28.43 -20.98
N THR A 430 5.77 28.35 -22.08
CA THR A 430 7.10 27.68 -22.16
C THR A 430 8.15 28.11 -21.14
N GLU A 431 7.98 29.23 -20.45
CA GLU A 431 8.91 29.74 -19.42
C GLU A 431 8.39 29.62 -17.98
N LEU A 432 7.07 29.50 -17.76
CA LEU A 432 6.45 29.55 -16.43
C LEU A 432 5.62 28.29 -16.15
N THR A 433 5.90 27.64 -15.04
CA THR A 433 5.18 26.44 -14.61
C THR A 433 4.01 26.84 -13.69
N PRO A 434 2.78 26.35 -13.94
CA PRO A 434 1.65 26.60 -13.04
C PRO A 434 1.87 25.95 -11.67
N HIS A 435 1.25 26.51 -10.64
CA HIS A 435 1.21 25.90 -9.32
C HIS A 435 0.32 24.64 -9.34
N LEU A 436 0.66 23.64 -8.52
CA LEU A 436 -0.07 22.37 -8.42
C LEU A 436 -0.53 22.13 -6.97
N LEU A 437 -1.83 21.97 -6.79
CA LEU A 437 -2.47 21.57 -5.54
C LEU A 437 -3.22 20.25 -5.74
N VAL A 438 -2.73 19.18 -5.14
CA VAL A 438 -3.41 17.87 -5.14
C VAL A 438 -4.21 17.75 -3.85
N MET A 439 -5.49 17.38 -3.91
CA MET A 439 -6.35 17.18 -2.75
C MET A 439 -6.66 15.70 -2.62
N THR A 440 -6.53 15.11 -1.43
CA THR A 440 -6.98 13.73 -1.18
C THR A 440 -8.00 13.68 -0.06
N ALA A 441 -9.05 12.87 -0.28
CA ALA A 441 -10.06 12.56 0.73
C ALA A 441 -9.63 11.49 1.72
N THR A 442 -8.68 10.64 1.33
CA THR A 442 -8.11 9.59 2.17
C THR A 442 -6.78 10.08 2.74
N PRO A 443 -6.67 10.20 4.08
CA PRO A 443 -5.38 10.41 4.71
C PRO A 443 -4.40 9.33 4.25
N ILE A 444 -3.20 9.74 3.83
CA ILE A 444 -2.14 8.80 3.44
C ILE A 444 -1.10 8.83 4.56
N PRO A 445 -0.60 7.68 5.04
CA PRO A 445 0.47 7.67 6.02
C PRO A 445 1.65 8.49 5.50
N ARG A 446 2.22 9.35 6.36
CA ARG A 446 3.26 10.30 5.96
C ARG A 446 4.44 9.61 5.27
N THR A 447 4.79 8.41 5.71
CA THR A 447 5.87 7.61 5.14
C THR A 447 5.60 7.27 3.67
N ILE A 448 4.36 6.93 3.31
CA ILE A 448 3.93 6.68 1.92
C ILE A 448 3.85 8.00 1.14
N ALA A 449 3.32 9.05 1.76
CA ALA A 449 3.26 10.36 1.12
C ALA A 449 4.67 10.85 0.71
N MET A 450 5.68 10.64 1.56
CA MET A 450 7.06 11.03 1.28
C MET A 450 7.73 10.17 0.20
N THR A 451 7.29 8.94 -0.04
CA THR A 451 7.92 8.01 -1.00
C THR A 451 7.17 7.94 -2.33
N ALA A 452 5.83 7.92 -2.31
CA ALA A 452 4.98 7.85 -3.50
C ALA A 452 4.60 9.24 -4.06
N PHE A 453 4.54 10.26 -3.19
CA PHE A 453 4.18 11.63 -3.54
C PHE A 453 5.28 12.63 -3.11
N GLY A 454 6.52 12.16 -3.00
CA GLY A 454 7.65 12.87 -2.36
C GLY A 454 8.09 14.18 -3.02
N ASP A 455 7.58 14.51 -4.21
CA ASP A 455 7.73 15.81 -4.84
C ASP A 455 6.77 16.88 -4.29
N LEU A 456 5.77 16.48 -3.49
CA LEU A 456 4.74 17.34 -2.93
C LEU A 456 5.04 17.71 -1.47
N SER A 457 4.88 18.98 -1.12
CA SER A 457 4.79 19.43 0.28
C SER A 457 3.44 19.00 0.86
N VAL A 458 3.38 18.47 2.08
CA VAL A 458 2.13 17.92 2.65
C VAL A 458 1.50 18.91 3.62
N SER A 459 0.27 19.37 3.34
CA SER A 459 -0.61 20.09 4.26
C SER A 459 -1.71 19.18 4.77
N THR A 460 -2.03 19.27 6.06
CA THR A 460 -2.93 18.34 6.73
C THR A 460 -4.09 19.07 7.41
N LEU A 461 -5.32 18.81 6.96
CA LEU A 461 -6.56 19.27 7.60
C LEU A 461 -7.10 18.18 8.54
N ARG A 462 -6.81 18.30 9.84
CA ARG A 462 -7.31 17.38 10.88
C ARG A 462 -8.66 17.79 11.46
N GLN A 463 -8.99 19.08 11.44
CA GLN A 463 -10.21 19.61 12.06
C GLN A 463 -11.40 19.52 11.10
N LEU A 464 -12.54 19.02 11.58
CA LEU A 464 -13.81 19.02 10.84
C LEU A 464 -14.59 20.34 11.12
N PRO A 465 -15.13 21.02 10.08
CA PRO A 465 -15.96 22.21 10.24
C PRO A 465 -17.25 21.95 11.03
N GLY A 466 -17.78 23.00 11.67
CA GLY A 466 -19.17 23.04 12.15
C GLY A 466 -19.51 22.17 13.37
N GLY A 467 -18.52 21.75 14.18
CA GLY A 467 -18.79 20.95 15.38
C GLY A 467 -19.43 19.59 15.08
N ARG A 468 -19.11 19.01 13.91
CA ARG A 468 -19.62 17.71 13.46
C ARG A 468 -19.43 16.68 14.57
N ARG A 469 -20.53 16.12 15.08
CA ARG A 469 -20.48 15.13 16.14
C ARG A 469 -19.86 13.83 15.60
N PRO A 470 -18.92 13.21 16.32
CA PRO A 470 -18.30 11.97 15.88
C PRO A 470 -19.35 10.87 15.70
N ILE A 471 -19.18 10.08 14.64
CA ILE A 471 -20.08 8.96 14.33
C ILE A 471 -19.79 7.83 15.31
N LYS A 472 -20.80 7.46 16.11
CA LYS A 472 -20.69 6.35 17.07
C LYS A 472 -20.65 5.05 16.28
N THR A 473 -19.52 4.33 16.33
CA THR A 473 -19.31 3.11 15.55
C THR A 473 -19.38 1.89 16.45
N PHE A 474 -20.18 0.89 16.08
CA PHE A 474 -20.37 -0.34 16.84
C PHE A 474 -20.12 -1.56 15.96
N VAL A 475 -19.38 -2.54 16.47
CA VAL A 475 -19.19 -3.84 15.80
C VAL A 475 -20.30 -4.77 16.26
N VAL A 476 -21.04 -5.33 15.31
CA VAL A 476 -22.14 -6.27 15.55
C VAL A 476 -21.76 -7.60 14.94
N SER A 477 -21.57 -8.64 15.76
CA SER A 477 -21.19 -9.93 15.22
C SER A 477 -22.34 -10.93 15.20
N SER A 478 -22.32 -11.78 14.18
CA SER A 478 -23.32 -12.83 13.98
C SER A 478 -23.33 -13.88 15.10
N ASP A 479 -22.23 -14.01 15.85
CA ASP A 479 -22.14 -14.91 17.01
C ASP A 479 -22.98 -14.43 18.21
N ASN A 480 -23.43 -13.17 18.22
CA ASN A 480 -24.25 -12.59 19.26
C ASN A 480 -25.62 -12.11 18.71
N PRO A 481 -26.64 -12.99 18.69
CA PRO A 481 -27.97 -12.65 18.16
C PRO A 481 -28.62 -11.44 18.85
N THR A 482 -28.38 -11.26 20.15
CA THR A 482 -28.96 -10.15 20.92
C THR A 482 -28.50 -8.78 20.43
N TRP A 483 -27.24 -8.68 19.97
CA TRP A 483 -26.71 -7.44 19.40
C TRP A 483 -27.31 -7.17 18.02
N GLY A 484 -27.54 -8.22 17.22
CA GLY A 484 -28.25 -8.13 15.95
C GLY A 484 -29.69 -7.62 16.11
N GLU A 485 -30.45 -8.17 17.05
CA GLU A 485 -31.82 -7.69 17.36
C GLU A 485 -31.82 -6.24 17.84
N ARG A 486 -30.88 -5.89 18.73
CA ARG A 486 -30.75 -4.51 19.24
C ARG A 486 -30.40 -3.51 18.15
N MET A 487 -29.53 -3.90 17.21
CA MET A 487 -29.17 -3.11 16.03
C MET A 487 -30.40 -2.80 15.18
N TRP A 488 -31.18 -3.82 14.81
CA TRP A 488 -32.39 -3.61 14.00
C TRP A 488 -33.44 -2.76 14.71
N LYS A 489 -33.64 -2.98 16.02
CA LYS A 489 -34.51 -2.12 16.84
C LYS A 489 -34.04 -0.67 16.81
N ARG A 490 -32.73 -0.44 16.90
CA ARG A 490 -32.17 0.92 16.84
C ARG A 490 -32.36 1.57 15.48
N ILE A 491 -32.20 0.83 14.39
CA ILE A 491 -32.47 1.32 13.03
C ILE A 491 -33.93 1.77 12.90
N ARG A 492 -34.88 0.96 13.41
CA ARG A 492 -36.31 1.32 13.45
C ARG A 492 -36.56 2.63 14.20
N GLU A 493 -35.97 2.78 15.39
CA GLU A 493 -36.10 4.00 16.21
C GLU A 493 -35.65 5.27 15.46
N GLU A 494 -34.63 5.19 14.60
CA GLU A 494 -34.17 6.35 13.82
C GLU A 494 -35.08 6.65 12.62
N VAL A 495 -35.61 5.62 11.95
CA VAL A 495 -36.59 5.82 10.86
C VAL A 495 -37.89 6.44 11.38
N GLU A 496 -38.38 5.99 12.55
CA GLU A 496 -39.55 6.57 13.21
C GLU A 496 -39.37 8.05 13.58
N ARG A 497 -38.12 8.52 13.71
CA ARG A 497 -37.78 9.95 13.87
C ARG A 497 -37.69 10.70 12.53
N GLY A 498 -38.10 10.08 11.43
CA GLY A 498 -38.04 10.62 10.07
C GLY A 498 -36.62 10.70 9.51
N GLN A 499 -35.70 9.88 9.98
CA GLN A 499 -34.32 9.82 9.47
C GLN A 499 -34.15 8.68 8.47
N GLN A 500 -33.10 8.77 7.66
CA GLN A 500 -32.85 7.81 6.58
C GLN A 500 -31.63 6.93 6.85
N ILE A 501 -31.64 5.73 6.27
CA ILE A 501 -30.70 4.65 6.61
C ILE A 501 -30.00 4.16 5.34
N TYR A 502 -28.69 3.99 5.43
CA TYR A 502 -27.91 3.23 4.44
C TYR A 502 -27.65 1.81 4.93
N VAL A 503 -27.84 0.83 4.06
CA VAL A 503 -27.42 -0.57 4.26
C VAL A 503 -26.49 -0.97 3.12
N VAL A 504 -25.24 -1.31 3.42
CA VAL A 504 -24.23 -1.63 2.42
C VAL A 504 -23.90 -3.11 2.45
N CYS A 505 -24.02 -3.77 1.30
CA CYS A 505 -23.70 -5.18 1.12
C CYS A 505 -22.48 -5.34 0.20
N PRO A 506 -21.64 -6.37 0.40
CA PRO A 506 -20.41 -6.56 -0.37
C PRO A 506 -20.65 -7.02 -1.80
N ARG A 507 -21.85 -7.53 -2.10
CA ARG A 507 -22.19 -8.20 -3.36
C ARG A 507 -23.60 -7.86 -3.83
N VAL A 508 -23.84 -7.95 -5.14
CA VAL A 508 -25.16 -7.69 -5.75
C VAL A 508 -26.09 -8.89 -5.58
N LYS A 509 -25.63 -10.05 -6.08
CA LYS A 509 -26.34 -11.33 -6.09
C LYS A 509 -25.70 -12.30 -5.09
N ASN A 510 -26.40 -13.41 -4.82
CA ASN A 510 -26.06 -14.47 -3.85
C ASN A 510 -26.39 -14.10 -2.39
N HIS A 511 -26.22 -15.08 -1.50
CA HIS A 511 -26.51 -14.94 -0.08
C HIS A 511 -25.82 -13.71 0.52
N GLY A 512 -26.58 -12.86 1.23
CA GLY A 512 -26.08 -11.60 1.82
C GLY A 512 -25.91 -10.45 0.82
N GLY A 513 -26.39 -10.62 -0.42
CA GLY A 513 -26.35 -9.59 -1.46
C GLY A 513 -27.43 -8.51 -1.30
N VAL A 514 -27.33 -7.46 -2.13
CA VAL A 514 -28.29 -6.35 -2.17
C VAL A 514 -29.72 -6.83 -2.47
N GLU A 515 -29.91 -7.68 -3.48
CA GLU A 515 -31.25 -8.14 -3.90
C GLU A 515 -31.97 -8.91 -2.77
N GLU A 516 -31.28 -9.86 -2.14
CA GLU A 516 -31.83 -10.66 -1.04
C GLU A 516 -32.04 -9.83 0.22
N THR A 517 -31.09 -8.96 0.58
CA THR A 517 -31.21 -8.10 1.77
C THR A 517 -32.39 -7.15 1.64
N THR A 518 -32.58 -6.55 0.45
CA THR A 518 -33.72 -5.66 0.18
C THR A 518 -35.03 -6.42 0.34
N THR A 519 -35.14 -7.59 -0.28
CA THR A 519 -36.34 -8.45 -0.21
C THR A 519 -36.63 -8.86 1.24
N ALA A 520 -35.61 -9.24 2.00
CA ALA A 520 -35.74 -9.65 3.40
C ALA A 520 -36.18 -8.48 4.31
N LEU A 521 -35.70 -7.26 4.07
CA LEU A 521 -36.14 -6.08 4.82
C LEU A 521 -37.57 -5.68 4.46
N GLN A 522 -37.94 -5.70 3.17
CA GLN A 522 -39.29 -5.40 2.68
C GLN A 522 -40.35 -6.39 3.17
N HIS A 523 -40.01 -7.68 3.33
CA HIS A 523 -40.98 -8.70 3.78
C HIS A 523 -40.87 -9.03 5.27
N GLY A 524 -39.82 -8.55 5.93
CA GLY A 524 -39.50 -8.87 7.32
C GLY A 524 -39.74 -7.70 8.25
N ILE A 525 -38.67 -7.25 8.90
CA ILE A 525 -38.72 -6.29 10.00
C ILE A 525 -39.07 -4.86 9.55
N PHE A 526 -39.13 -4.53 8.26
CA PHE A 526 -39.40 -3.17 7.76
C PHE A 526 -40.47 -3.16 6.64
N ASN A 527 -41.46 -4.04 6.74
CA ASN A 527 -42.54 -4.16 5.75
C ASN A 527 -43.45 -2.93 5.64
N ASP A 528 -43.41 -2.06 6.63
CA ASP A 528 -44.11 -0.78 6.74
C ASP A 528 -43.30 0.41 6.21
N LEU A 529 -42.05 0.20 5.79
CA LEU A 529 -41.12 1.25 5.35
C LEU A 529 -40.82 1.18 3.86
N ARG A 530 -40.39 2.30 3.29
CA ARG A 530 -40.00 2.40 1.87
C ARG A 530 -38.54 2.02 1.72
N VAL A 531 -38.30 0.75 1.38
CA VAL A 531 -36.97 0.18 1.20
C VAL A 531 -36.70 0.00 -0.29
N GLU A 532 -35.60 0.55 -0.79
CA GLU A 532 -35.18 0.45 -2.19
C GLU A 532 -33.73 -0.03 -2.33
N MET A 533 -33.40 -0.57 -3.50
CA MET A 533 -32.07 -1.10 -3.79
C MET A 533 -31.27 -0.27 -4.80
N LEU A 534 -29.95 -0.25 -4.66
CA LEU A 534 -29.05 0.40 -5.60
C LEU A 534 -27.74 -0.38 -5.82
N HIS A 535 -27.46 -0.77 -7.06
CA HIS A 535 -26.23 -1.49 -7.38
C HIS A 535 -25.64 -1.14 -8.74
N GLY A 536 -24.37 -1.52 -8.95
CA GLY A 536 -23.58 -1.13 -10.12
C GLY A 536 -24.15 -1.58 -11.46
N SER A 537 -24.85 -2.72 -11.48
CA SER A 537 -25.46 -3.27 -12.71
C SER A 537 -26.78 -2.61 -13.14
N MET A 538 -27.32 -1.65 -12.39
CA MET A 538 -28.55 -0.93 -12.79
C MET A 538 -28.28 0.11 -13.88
N HIS A 539 -29.31 0.45 -14.67
CA HIS A 539 -29.21 1.49 -15.69
C HIS A 539 -28.91 2.86 -15.03
N PRO A 540 -28.10 3.74 -15.64
CA PRO A 540 -27.74 5.03 -15.05
C PRO A 540 -28.95 5.91 -14.67
N GLU A 541 -29.98 5.94 -15.53
CA GLU A 541 -31.21 6.72 -15.31
C GLU A 541 -31.99 6.25 -14.06
N ASP A 542 -32.06 4.93 -13.84
CA ASP A 542 -32.71 4.35 -12.66
C ASP A 542 -31.96 4.73 -11.38
N LYS A 543 -30.62 4.68 -11.43
CA LYS A 543 -29.77 5.08 -10.28
C LYS A 543 -29.99 6.54 -9.92
N GLU A 544 -30.03 7.42 -10.92
CA GLU A 544 -30.26 8.85 -10.69
C GLU A 544 -31.64 9.10 -10.07
N THR A 545 -32.66 8.41 -10.58
CA THR A 545 -34.03 8.49 -10.05
C THR A 545 -34.12 8.03 -8.60
N ILE A 546 -33.56 6.86 -8.28
CA ILE A 546 -33.55 6.32 -6.90
C ILE A 546 -32.76 7.22 -5.96
N MET A 547 -31.63 7.74 -6.41
CA MET A 547 -30.82 8.64 -5.59
C MET A 547 -31.50 9.99 -5.35
N ALA A 548 -32.20 10.54 -6.34
CA ALA A 548 -32.99 11.76 -6.19
C ALA A 548 -34.16 11.53 -5.22
N ALA A 549 -34.85 10.40 -5.33
CA ALA A 549 -35.91 9.98 -4.42
C ALA A 549 -35.40 9.83 -2.98
N PHE A 550 -34.23 9.19 -2.80
CA PHE A 550 -33.61 9.08 -1.48
C PHE A 550 -33.18 10.45 -0.94
N ALA A 551 -32.55 11.32 -1.74
CA ALA A 551 -32.22 12.67 -1.28
C ALA A 551 -33.45 13.50 -0.89
N ALA A 552 -34.59 13.29 -1.55
CA ALA A 552 -35.87 13.96 -1.26
C ALA A 552 -36.61 13.40 -0.03
N GLY A 553 -36.15 12.31 0.59
CA GLY A 553 -36.82 11.68 1.73
C GLY A 553 -38.02 10.81 1.34
N THR A 554 -38.17 10.43 0.06
CA THR A 554 -39.24 9.54 -0.37
C THR A 554 -38.90 8.06 -0.18
N ILE A 555 -37.64 7.73 0.13
CA ILE A 555 -37.15 6.38 0.47
C ILE A 555 -36.55 6.45 1.88
N ASP A 556 -36.93 5.51 2.74
CA ASP A 556 -36.49 5.49 4.15
C ASP A 556 -35.16 4.74 4.30
N ILE A 557 -35.01 3.62 3.60
CA ILE A 557 -33.84 2.74 3.67
C ILE A 557 -33.33 2.46 2.25
N LEU A 558 -32.05 2.77 2.01
CA LEU A 558 -31.37 2.43 0.77
C LEU A 558 -30.39 1.28 0.99
N VAL A 559 -30.65 0.15 0.34
CA VAL A 559 -29.77 -1.03 0.33
C VAL A 559 -28.87 -0.98 -0.89
N ALA A 560 -27.57 -0.88 -0.70
CA ALA A 560 -26.65 -0.65 -1.81
C ALA A 560 -25.36 -1.47 -1.73
N THR A 561 -24.65 -1.50 -2.85
CA THR A 561 -23.23 -1.91 -2.88
C THR A 561 -22.33 -0.69 -2.63
N THR A 562 -21.01 -0.85 -2.76
CA THR A 562 -20.01 0.24 -2.70
C THR A 562 -20.24 1.38 -3.70
N VAL A 563 -21.22 1.28 -4.60
CA VAL A 563 -21.58 2.37 -5.53
C VAL A 563 -21.94 3.68 -4.83
N ILE A 564 -22.42 3.63 -3.58
CA ILE A 564 -22.67 4.85 -2.78
C ILE A 564 -21.38 5.57 -2.34
N GLU A 565 -20.20 4.97 -2.56
CA GLU A 565 -18.91 5.62 -2.36
C GLU A 565 -18.75 6.89 -3.21
N VAL A 566 -19.57 7.09 -4.25
CA VAL A 566 -19.53 8.28 -5.12
C VAL A 566 -20.84 9.08 -5.02
N GLY A 567 -20.71 10.33 -4.55
CA GLY A 567 -21.39 11.45 -5.22
C GLY A 567 -22.66 12.07 -4.66
N ILE A 568 -23.36 11.56 -3.63
CA ILE A 568 -24.54 12.27 -3.10
C ILE A 568 -24.49 12.37 -1.58
N ASP A 569 -24.73 13.60 -1.10
CA ASP A 569 -24.80 13.97 0.30
C ASP A 569 -26.27 14.02 0.71
N VAL A 570 -26.68 13.18 1.67
CA VAL A 570 -28.03 13.18 2.21
C VAL A 570 -27.97 13.63 3.67
N PRO A 571 -28.25 14.91 3.98
CA PRO A 571 -28.12 15.45 5.32
C PRO A 571 -28.98 14.73 6.37
N ASN A 572 -30.09 14.13 5.94
CA ASN A 572 -31.03 13.41 6.80
C ASN A 572 -30.66 11.93 7.03
N ALA A 573 -29.58 11.43 6.41
CA ALA A 573 -29.09 10.09 6.63
C ALA A 573 -28.21 10.03 7.90
N THR A 574 -28.64 9.25 8.88
CA THR A 574 -28.02 9.20 10.22
C THR A 574 -27.49 7.83 10.59
N VAL A 575 -27.92 6.76 9.92
CA VAL A 575 -27.43 5.40 10.20
C VAL A 575 -26.77 4.79 8.97
N MET A 576 -25.58 4.23 9.17
CA MET A 576 -24.83 3.45 8.18
C MET A 576 -24.66 2.01 8.70
N LEU A 577 -25.30 1.04 8.08
CA LEU A 577 -25.09 -0.40 8.34
C LEU A 577 -24.23 -0.99 7.24
N ILE A 578 -23.06 -1.54 7.57
CA ILE A 578 -22.19 -2.26 6.63
C ILE A 578 -22.26 -3.74 6.98
N ARG A 579 -22.73 -4.57 6.04
CA ARG A 579 -22.86 -6.03 6.20
C ARG A 579 -21.59 -6.74 5.76
N GLU A 580 -21.13 -7.69 6.56
CA GLU A 580 -19.92 -8.47 6.28
C GLU A 580 -18.71 -7.53 6.07
N ALA A 581 -18.48 -6.64 7.03
CA ALA A 581 -17.47 -5.60 7.00
C ALA A 581 -16.05 -6.13 6.77
N GLU A 582 -15.79 -7.40 7.06
CA GLU A 582 -14.54 -8.11 6.77
C GLU A 582 -14.19 -8.14 5.28
N ASN A 583 -15.19 -8.04 4.39
CA ASN A 583 -15.00 -8.08 2.94
C ASN A 583 -14.61 -6.72 2.34
N PHE A 584 -14.61 -5.65 3.15
CA PHE A 584 -14.27 -4.29 2.71
C PHE A 584 -12.89 -3.89 3.21
N GLY A 585 -12.15 -3.14 2.40
CA GLY A 585 -10.90 -2.50 2.81
C GLY A 585 -11.13 -1.44 3.89
N VAL A 586 -10.10 -1.11 4.68
CA VAL A 586 -10.22 -0.11 5.77
C VAL A 586 -10.60 1.27 5.20
N SER A 587 -9.98 1.66 4.09
CA SER A 587 -10.33 2.89 3.36
C SER A 587 -11.79 2.93 2.91
N GLN A 588 -12.35 1.81 2.43
CA GLN A 588 -13.76 1.74 2.02
C GLN A 588 -14.70 1.88 3.22
N LEU A 589 -14.42 1.17 4.32
CA LEU A 589 -15.19 1.29 5.57
C LEU A 589 -15.20 2.74 6.07
N HIS A 590 -14.07 3.42 5.99
CA HIS A 590 -13.98 4.84 6.35
C HIS A 590 -14.83 5.74 5.46
N GLN A 591 -14.76 5.56 4.14
CA GLN A 591 -15.53 6.35 3.17
C GLN A 591 -17.04 6.14 3.34
N LEU A 592 -17.47 4.89 3.49
CA LEU A 592 -18.87 4.53 3.74
C LEU A 592 -19.35 5.13 5.07
N ARG A 593 -18.57 5.00 6.15
CA ARG A 593 -18.88 5.64 7.44
C ARG A 593 -19.07 7.15 7.28
N GLY A 594 -18.24 7.82 6.49
CA GLY A 594 -18.30 9.26 6.25
C GLY A 594 -19.52 9.75 5.43
N ARG A 595 -20.35 8.84 4.90
CA ARG A 595 -21.58 9.17 4.15
C ARG A 595 -22.75 9.58 5.05
N VAL A 596 -22.67 9.35 6.36
CA VAL A 596 -23.66 9.81 7.34
C VAL A 596 -23.13 10.95 8.21
N GLY A 597 -24.02 11.60 8.97
CA GLY A 597 -23.64 12.65 9.93
C GLY A 597 -23.27 13.98 9.29
N ARG A 598 -23.90 14.31 8.16
CA ARG A 598 -23.67 15.57 7.44
C ARG A 598 -24.66 16.68 7.83
N GLY A 599 -25.89 16.33 8.25
CA GLY A 599 -26.88 17.30 8.75
C GLY A 599 -26.71 17.71 10.22
N GLY A 600 -25.53 17.52 10.84
CA GLY A 600 -25.26 17.88 12.24
C GLY A 600 -25.96 17.01 13.31
N LYS A 601 -26.82 16.07 12.91
CA LYS A 601 -27.49 15.09 13.81
C LYS A 601 -26.51 14.02 14.29
N GLU A 602 -26.76 13.45 15.47
CA GLU A 602 -26.02 12.26 15.92
C GLU A 602 -26.22 11.12 14.95
N SER A 603 -25.11 10.50 14.55
CA SER A 603 -25.11 9.43 13.55
C SER A 603 -24.40 8.19 14.07
N ILE A 604 -24.86 7.03 13.60
CA ILE A 604 -24.44 5.72 14.08
C ILE A 604 -23.95 4.91 12.89
N CYS A 605 -22.82 4.23 13.06
CA CYS A 605 -22.32 3.25 12.09
C CYS A 605 -22.27 1.85 12.73
N PHE A 606 -22.91 0.88 12.09
CA PHE A 606 -22.86 -0.52 12.47
C PHE A 606 -21.97 -1.29 11.50
N LEU A 607 -20.92 -1.91 12.02
CA LEU A 607 -20.05 -2.82 11.28
C LEU A 607 -20.46 -4.25 11.60
N HIS A 608 -21.26 -4.85 10.74
CA HIS A 608 -21.67 -6.24 10.92
C HIS A 608 -20.59 -7.20 10.41
N THR A 609 -20.21 -8.20 11.22
CA THR A 609 -19.17 -9.19 10.88
C THR A 609 -19.61 -10.63 11.09
N THR A 610 -19.25 -11.51 10.16
CA THR A 610 -19.38 -12.97 10.28
C THR A 610 -18.06 -13.66 10.66
N ALA A 611 -16.94 -12.92 10.63
CA ALA A 611 -15.62 -13.43 11.02
C ALA A 611 -15.58 -13.99 12.45
N GLU A 612 -14.93 -15.15 12.59
CA GLU A 612 -14.74 -15.84 13.87
C GLU A 612 -13.93 -14.99 14.87
N PRO A 613 -14.14 -15.19 16.18
CA PRO A 613 -13.29 -14.61 17.22
C PRO A 613 -11.80 -14.91 16.97
N ASP A 614 -10.93 -13.99 17.39
CA ASP A 614 -9.46 -14.12 17.31
C ASP A 614 -8.85 -14.25 15.90
N THR A 615 -9.63 -13.93 14.85
CA THR A 615 -9.08 -13.82 13.48
C THR A 615 -8.52 -12.42 13.20
N PRO A 616 -7.48 -12.29 12.32
CA PRO A 616 -6.96 -10.97 11.91
C PRO A 616 -8.04 -10.06 11.31
N ALA A 617 -9.02 -10.64 10.62
CA ALA A 617 -10.16 -9.91 10.06
C ALA A 617 -11.03 -9.29 11.16
N ARG A 618 -11.28 -10.02 12.25
CA ARG A 618 -12.05 -9.54 13.41
C ARG A 618 -11.33 -8.41 14.13
N GLU A 619 -10.03 -8.58 14.38
CA GLU A 619 -9.20 -7.56 15.02
C GLU A 619 -9.17 -6.26 14.19
N ARG A 620 -9.01 -6.37 12.87
CA ARG A 620 -9.06 -5.24 11.94
C ARG A 620 -10.36 -4.44 12.06
N ILE A 621 -11.52 -5.10 12.09
CA ILE A 621 -12.82 -4.42 12.21
C ILE A 621 -12.94 -3.70 13.56
N HIS A 622 -12.47 -4.31 14.65
CA HIS A 622 -12.45 -3.66 15.96
C HIS A 622 -11.52 -2.44 16.01
N LYS A 623 -10.32 -2.54 15.43
CA LYS A 623 -9.40 -1.38 15.28
C LYS A 623 -10.06 -0.25 14.48
N VAL A 624 -10.75 -0.57 13.38
CA VAL A 624 -11.47 0.43 12.56
C VAL A 624 -12.64 1.07 13.32
N ALA A 625 -13.37 0.31 14.14
CA ALA A 625 -14.46 0.83 14.94
C ALA A 625 -13.99 1.71 16.11
N ALA A 626 -12.80 1.45 16.66
CA ALA A 626 -12.26 2.13 17.83
C ALA A 626 -11.78 3.57 17.54
N THR A 627 -11.46 3.89 16.28
CA THR A 627 -10.96 5.22 15.91
C THR A 627 -11.87 5.92 14.92
N THR A 628 -12.14 7.20 15.17
CA THR A 628 -12.79 8.09 14.20
C THR A 628 -11.79 8.86 13.34
N ASP A 629 -10.50 8.86 13.69
CA ASP A 629 -9.45 9.58 12.99
C ASP A 629 -9.03 8.84 11.71
N GLY A 630 -9.27 9.46 10.56
CA GLY A 630 -8.91 8.95 9.25
C GLY A 630 -7.40 8.71 9.08
N PHE A 631 -6.53 9.43 9.80
CA PHE A 631 -5.08 9.21 9.77
C PHE A 631 -4.71 7.91 10.48
N ALA A 632 -5.28 7.66 11.66
CA ALA A 632 -5.10 6.39 12.35
C ALA A 632 -5.63 5.21 11.52
N LEU A 633 -6.76 5.41 10.83
CA LEU A 633 -7.31 4.40 9.91
C LEU A 633 -6.39 4.12 8.72
N ALA A 634 -5.69 5.12 8.19
CA ALA A 634 -4.74 4.94 7.11
C ALA A 634 -3.51 4.13 7.54
N GLU A 635 -3.05 4.32 8.78
CA GLU A 635 -1.99 3.49 9.37
C GLU A 635 -2.44 2.04 9.56
N ILE A 636 -3.69 1.83 10.03
CA ILE A 636 -4.29 0.49 10.12
C ILE A 636 -4.47 -0.12 8.72
N ASP A 637 -4.91 0.64 7.72
CA ASP A 637 -5.04 0.14 6.34
C ASP A 637 -3.69 -0.35 5.79
N LEU A 638 -2.61 0.37 6.09
CA LEU A 638 -1.26 -0.03 5.72
C LEU A 638 -0.80 -1.30 6.46
N GLU A 639 -1.16 -1.45 7.75
CA GLU A 639 -0.82 -2.63 8.56
C GLU A 639 -1.41 -3.92 7.97
N TYR A 640 -2.64 -3.86 7.47
CA TYR A 640 -3.37 -5.03 6.99
C TYR A 640 -3.30 -5.23 5.47
N ARG A 641 -2.90 -4.22 4.68
CA ARG A 641 -2.59 -4.41 3.26
C ARG A 641 -1.19 -5.01 3.10
N GLN A 642 -1.05 -6.01 2.24
CA GLN A 642 0.28 -6.40 1.79
C GLN A 642 0.87 -5.25 0.98
N GLU A 643 2.00 -4.71 1.43
CA GLU A 643 2.69 -3.51 0.90
C GLU A 643 2.91 -3.54 -0.63
N GLY A 644 2.89 -4.73 -1.24
CA GLY A 644 3.02 -4.95 -2.69
C GLY A 644 1.90 -4.35 -3.55
N ASP A 645 0.69 -4.16 -3.04
CA ASP A 645 -0.45 -3.59 -3.80
C ASP A 645 -0.41 -2.05 -3.90
N ILE A 646 0.24 -1.36 -2.96
CA ILE A 646 0.23 0.12 -2.92
C ILE A 646 1.28 0.71 -3.87
N LEU A 647 2.29 -0.08 -4.24
CA LEU A 647 3.40 0.35 -5.09
C LEU A 647 3.52 -0.53 -6.36
N GLY A 648 2.44 -1.23 -6.74
CA GLY A 648 2.32 -2.02 -7.97
C GLY A 648 3.35 -3.14 -8.15
N ALA A 649 3.85 -3.72 -7.06
CA ALA A 649 4.93 -4.71 -7.10
C ALA A 649 4.58 -6.00 -7.86
N GLN A 650 3.30 -6.27 -8.15
CA GLN A 650 2.89 -7.48 -8.86
C GLN A 650 3.03 -7.43 -10.39
N GLN A 651 3.13 -6.25 -11.02
CA GLN A 651 3.06 -6.18 -12.49
C GLN A 651 4.41 -6.16 -13.22
N SER A 652 5.52 -5.97 -12.51
CA SER A 652 6.77 -5.57 -13.17
C SER A 652 7.90 -6.58 -13.07
N GLY A 653 7.67 -7.76 -12.48
CA GLY A 653 8.66 -8.84 -12.44
C GLY A 653 9.97 -8.55 -11.68
N ALA A 654 10.15 -7.35 -11.10
CA ALA A 654 11.34 -6.97 -10.37
C ALA A 654 11.06 -6.72 -8.88
N SER A 655 11.76 -7.53 -8.06
CA SER A 655 12.09 -7.35 -6.65
C SER A 655 10.95 -7.23 -5.62
N HIS A 656 10.90 -8.21 -4.72
CA HIS A 656 10.22 -8.08 -3.43
C HIS A 656 10.88 -6.92 -2.65
N LYS A 657 10.14 -5.82 -2.43
CA LYS A 657 10.62 -4.70 -1.59
C LYS A 657 10.97 -5.20 -0.19
N ARG A 658 12.15 -4.84 0.33
CA ARG A 658 12.65 -5.33 1.63
C ARG A 658 12.23 -4.43 2.80
N ILE A 659 11.90 -3.19 2.49
CA ILE A 659 11.51 -2.18 3.46
C ILE A 659 10.04 -2.35 3.77
N SER A 660 9.72 -2.41 5.06
CA SER A 660 8.36 -2.21 5.52
C SER A 660 8.14 -0.75 5.88
N PHE A 661 7.14 -0.11 5.29
CA PHE A 661 6.82 1.30 5.55
C PHE A 661 6.37 1.57 6.99
N ILE A 662 5.92 0.52 7.67
CA ILE A 662 5.49 0.56 9.06
C ILE A 662 6.67 0.29 9.99
N LYS A 663 7.35 -0.84 9.80
CA LYS A 663 8.41 -1.28 10.72
C LYS A 663 9.68 -0.45 10.58
N ASP A 664 9.99 0.00 9.36
CA ASP A 664 11.25 0.68 9.04
C ASP A 664 11.08 2.21 8.92
N LYS A 665 10.07 2.79 9.59
CA LYS A 665 9.74 4.22 9.52
C LYS A 665 10.93 5.13 9.84
N GLU A 666 11.72 4.80 10.86
CA GLU A 666 12.89 5.58 11.27
C GLU A 666 14.00 5.55 10.20
N LEU A 667 14.25 4.37 9.61
CA LEU A 667 15.20 4.22 8.50
C LEU A 667 14.77 5.03 7.28
N ILE A 668 13.48 5.04 6.94
CA ILE A 668 12.94 5.83 5.83
C ILE A 668 13.08 7.33 6.10
N GLN A 669 12.81 7.79 7.33
CA GLN A 669 12.98 9.19 7.70
C GLN A 669 14.43 9.63 7.58
N ARG A 670 15.35 8.80 8.07
CA ARG A 670 16.79 9.02 7.95
C ARG A 670 17.22 9.09 6.49
N ALA A 671 16.87 8.10 5.67
CA ALA A 671 17.18 8.07 4.24
C ALA A 671 16.65 9.32 3.50
N ASN A 672 15.48 9.84 3.89
CA ASN A 672 14.96 11.09 3.34
C ASN A 672 15.79 12.33 3.71
N HIS A 673 16.30 12.37 4.94
CA HIS A 673 17.19 13.44 5.39
C HIS A 673 18.53 13.39 4.65
N ASP A 674 19.11 12.19 4.56
CA ASP A 674 20.40 11.97 3.91
C ASP A 674 20.30 12.26 2.41
N ALA A 675 19.25 11.80 1.72
CA ALA A 675 19.00 12.11 0.32
C ALA A 675 18.92 13.62 0.04
N ALA A 676 18.23 14.38 0.90
CA ALA A 676 18.14 15.83 0.76
C ALA A 676 19.53 16.49 0.89
N THR A 677 20.34 16.00 1.82
CA THR A 677 21.71 16.47 2.05
C THR A 677 22.62 16.13 0.86
N ILE A 678 22.57 14.89 0.35
CA ILE A 678 23.36 14.44 -0.79
C ILE A 678 23.03 15.27 -2.03
N VAL A 679 21.74 15.45 -2.35
CA VAL A 679 21.31 16.24 -3.51
C VAL A 679 21.71 17.72 -3.37
N GLN A 680 21.71 18.28 -2.15
CA GLN A 680 22.15 19.65 -1.94
C GLN A 680 23.66 19.83 -2.17
N HIS A 681 24.48 18.85 -1.77
CA HIS A 681 25.94 18.92 -1.92
C HIS A 681 26.42 18.54 -3.32
N ASN A 682 25.90 17.43 -3.88
CA ASN A 682 26.30 16.92 -5.18
C ASN A 682 25.11 16.27 -5.93
N PRO A 683 24.33 17.07 -6.69
CA PRO A 683 23.22 16.55 -7.50
C PRO A 683 23.64 15.53 -8.56
N GLU A 684 24.85 15.64 -9.11
CA GLU A 684 25.32 14.74 -10.18
C GLU A 684 25.64 13.35 -9.62
N ALA A 685 26.29 13.28 -8.45
CA ALA A 685 26.49 12.02 -7.74
C ALA A 685 25.16 11.36 -7.40
N ALA A 686 24.20 12.12 -6.88
CA ALA A 686 22.84 11.62 -6.61
C ALA A 686 22.17 11.05 -7.87
N ARG A 687 22.27 11.73 -9.03
CA ARG A 687 21.72 11.24 -10.31
C ARG A 687 22.39 9.95 -10.76
N SER A 688 23.72 9.83 -10.59
CA SER A 688 24.44 8.62 -10.92
C SER A 688 24.04 7.43 -10.04
N MET A 689 23.68 7.66 -8.77
CA MET A 689 23.22 6.59 -7.87
C MET A 689 21.82 6.06 -8.23
N VAL A 690 21.02 6.81 -8.99
CA VAL A 690 19.64 6.42 -9.34
C VAL A 690 19.42 6.32 -10.85
N SER A 691 20.49 6.29 -11.66
CA SER A 691 20.40 6.26 -13.13
C SER A 691 19.65 5.06 -13.68
N ASP A 692 19.68 3.94 -12.95
CA ASP A 692 19.03 2.68 -13.37
C ASP A 692 17.55 2.60 -12.96
N ILE A 693 17.08 3.56 -12.15
CA ILE A 693 15.66 3.76 -11.91
C ILE A 693 15.13 4.54 -13.10
N ASP A 694 14.94 3.84 -14.23
CA ASP A 694 14.41 4.40 -15.48
C ASP A 694 13.20 5.29 -15.19
N ASP A 695 13.09 6.43 -15.88
CA ASP A 695 11.93 7.33 -15.76
C ASP A 695 10.61 6.58 -16.05
N ARG A 696 10.67 5.42 -16.72
CA ARG A 696 9.55 4.48 -16.94
C ARG A 696 9.40 3.37 -15.91
N SER A 697 10.46 3.01 -15.16
CA SER A 697 10.30 2.15 -13.96
C SER A 697 9.64 2.92 -12.82
N GLN A 698 9.33 4.20 -13.04
CA GLN A 698 8.51 5.05 -12.18
C GLN A 698 7.00 4.90 -12.47
N ASP A 699 6.59 4.16 -13.53
CA ASP A 699 5.19 3.76 -13.86
C ASP A 699 4.62 2.68 -12.92
N TYR A 700 5.37 2.24 -11.90
CA TYR A 700 4.93 1.18 -10.98
C TYR A 700 3.70 1.56 -10.14
N LEU A 701 3.23 2.82 -10.23
CA LEU A 701 2.01 3.29 -9.58
C LEU A 701 0.78 3.29 -10.50
N ASP A 702 0.95 3.02 -11.80
CA ASP A 702 -0.07 3.32 -12.83
C ASP A 702 -0.92 2.13 -13.26
N LYS A 703 -0.73 0.94 -12.66
CA LYS A 703 -1.56 -0.24 -12.98
C LYS A 703 -2.02 -1.02 -11.74
N THR A 704 -2.98 -0.43 -11.01
CA THR A 704 -3.97 -1.17 -10.20
C THR A 704 -5.31 -0.48 -10.22
#